data_AF-A0A6A3BDE1-F1
#
_entry.id   AF-A0A6A3BDE1-F1
#
_cell.length_a   1.000
_cell.length_b   1.000
_cell.length_c   1.000
_cell.angle_alpha   90.00
_cell.angle_beta   90.00
_cell.angle_gamma   90.00
#
_symmetry.space_group_name_H-M   'P 1'
#
loop_
_entity.id
_entity.type
_entity.pdbx_description
1 polymer ?
#
loop_
_entity_poly.entity_id
_entity_poly.type
_entity_poly.pdbx_seq_one_letter_code
_entity_poly.pdbx_strand_id
1 'polypeptide(L)'
;MDLEGTDGRERGEDDTTFEKQSALFALAVADIVLINMWCHDIGREQAANKPLLKTVFQVMMRLFSPRKTTLLFVIRDKTKTPLEYLEPILREDIQKIWNAVRKPESHKDTPLSEFFNVSELRQRFFNSISPGGLAGDRQGVVPASGFSFSAQQIWKVIKENKDLDLPAHKVMVATVRCEEIADEKLHHLASNEDWLAFEEAVQRGPISGFGSKLSFILETYFAEYDKEALYFDQGVRNAKRKQLESKALDFVHPAYLNLLGHLRFKALEDFKLRLEQMLNKGEGFAVSARTCTQSCMLEFDQGYADAAIKQANWDTSKVKEKLRRDIDAHTLSVRDAKLFELMVSYEKQLSKSLSEPVESLFDAAGRDTWASIRKLLTLEKMLQDLRDYARNVVEKKAREVAGNVLICMKDRFSTVFSHDNDSMPRAWTGKEDIKTITKDARTASLRFLSVMASIRLDEKPDEIENTLFSSLMEEPMTAASSVDRSITSSDPLASSSWEEVSPKNILITPVQCKSLWRQFNAETEYTVTQAISAQEAYKQSNNWLPPPWAIMAMVVLGFNEFMLLLRNPLYLMVLFVAYLLSKAMWVQMDIPGQFQHGTLAGLISISSRFLPTVMNLLKRLAEEAQGHQTPDAPRQQSPLAFQSFKNQNNLNPTSTIPESSVSSNISTSDVGIEYSSPNLTHKRSTLVREAQIS
;
A
#
# COMPACT_ATOMS: atom_id res chain seq x y z
N MET A 1 -0.31 -21.10 46.04
CA MET A 1 -0.67 -19.99 45.14
C MET A 1 -2.14 -19.71 45.37
N ASP A 2 -2.50 -18.47 45.57
CA ASP A 2 -3.91 -18.05 45.62
C ASP A 2 -4.28 -17.45 44.27
N LEU A 3 -5.47 -17.79 43.76
CA LEU A 3 -5.93 -17.40 42.43
C LEU A 3 -7.21 -16.60 42.61
N GLU A 4 -7.35 -15.54 41.82
CA GLU A 4 -8.60 -14.78 41.76
C GLU A 4 -9.77 -15.71 41.42
N GLY A 5 -10.91 -15.47 42.07
CA GLY A 5 -12.12 -16.25 41.81
C GLY A 5 -12.60 -16.11 40.37
N THR A 6 -13.25 -17.14 39.87
CA THR A 6 -13.87 -17.17 38.54
C THR A 6 -15.32 -16.68 38.63
N ASP A 7 -15.88 -16.19 37.52
CA ASP A 7 -17.26 -15.67 37.45
C ASP A 7 -17.45 -14.39 38.30
N GLY A 8 -16.42 -13.54 38.31
CA GLY A 8 -16.39 -12.28 39.07
C GLY A 8 -17.06 -11.13 38.31
N ARG A 9 -17.98 -10.41 38.96
CA ARG A 9 -18.64 -9.21 38.40
C ARG A 9 -17.65 -8.14 37.93
N GLU A 10 -16.50 -8.05 38.59
CA GLU A 10 -15.49 -7.00 38.38
C GLU A 10 -14.86 -7.04 36.97
N ARG A 11 -14.82 -8.22 36.34
CA ARG A 11 -14.27 -8.41 34.99
C ARG A 11 -15.32 -8.45 33.88
N GLY A 12 -16.60 -8.55 34.24
CA GLY A 12 -17.73 -8.60 33.29
C GLY A 12 -17.76 -9.88 32.42
N GLU A 13 -18.71 -9.95 31.47
CA GLU A 13 -18.83 -11.10 30.56
C GLU A 13 -17.70 -11.19 29.51
N ASP A 14 -16.97 -10.08 29.30
CA ASP A 14 -16.08 -9.91 28.15
C ASP A 14 -14.62 -10.33 28.42
N ASP A 15 -14.16 -10.40 29.67
CA ASP A 15 -12.76 -10.76 30.04
C ASP A 15 -12.64 -12.13 30.72
N THR A 16 -13.23 -13.17 30.10
CA THR A 16 -13.00 -14.58 30.52
C THR A 16 -11.60 -15.09 30.16
N THR A 17 -10.81 -14.30 29.43
CA THR A 17 -9.47 -14.67 28.98
C THR A 17 -8.53 -14.79 30.18
N PHE A 18 -8.58 -13.85 31.13
CA PHE A 18 -7.75 -13.93 32.33
C PHE A 18 -8.08 -15.15 33.20
N GLU A 19 -9.36 -15.49 33.37
CA GLU A 19 -9.79 -16.67 34.14
C GLU A 19 -9.25 -17.97 33.54
N LYS A 20 -9.32 -18.10 32.21
CA LYS A 20 -8.77 -19.26 31.50
C LYS A 20 -7.25 -19.32 31.62
N GLN A 21 -6.57 -18.17 31.49
CA GLN A 21 -5.12 -18.08 31.59
C GLN A 21 -4.61 -18.40 33.00
N SER A 22 -5.24 -17.86 34.04
CA SER A 22 -4.86 -18.08 35.43
C SER A 22 -5.13 -19.52 35.89
N ALA A 23 -6.27 -20.10 35.50
CA ALA A 23 -6.59 -21.50 35.78
C ALA A 23 -5.65 -22.48 35.06
N LEU A 24 -5.31 -22.20 33.79
CA LEU A 24 -4.34 -23.00 33.04
C LEU A 24 -2.94 -22.89 33.63
N PHE A 25 -2.54 -21.68 34.07
CA PHE A 25 -1.25 -21.47 34.72
C PHE A 25 -1.13 -22.26 36.02
N ALA A 26 -2.20 -22.25 36.84
CA ALA A 26 -2.25 -23.03 38.06
C ALA A 26 -2.09 -24.53 37.81
N LEU A 27 -2.79 -25.06 36.81
CA LEU A 27 -2.70 -26.47 36.42
C LEU A 27 -1.35 -26.86 35.81
N ALA A 28 -0.67 -25.93 35.13
CA ALA A 28 0.63 -26.19 34.52
C ALA A 28 1.80 -26.16 35.54
N VAL A 29 1.65 -25.41 36.63
CA VAL A 29 2.73 -25.13 37.59
C VAL A 29 2.59 -25.90 38.91
N ALA A 30 1.37 -26.20 39.35
CA ALA A 30 1.14 -26.81 40.66
C ALA A 30 1.04 -28.34 40.59
N ASP A 31 1.68 -29.02 41.55
CA ASP A 31 1.52 -30.48 41.72
C ASP A 31 0.14 -30.86 42.28
N ILE A 32 -0.47 -29.95 43.05
CA ILE A 32 -1.77 -30.11 43.70
C ILE A 32 -2.57 -28.83 43.46
N VAL A 33 -3.76 -28.98 42.88
CA VAL A 33 -4.70 -27.88 42.66
C VAL A 33 -5.93 -28.12 43.53
N LEU A 34 -6.21 -27.16 44.41
CA LEU A 34 -7.41 -27.16 45.25
C LEU A 34 -8.56 -26.53 44.45
N ILE A 35 -9.60 -27.31 44.16
CA ILE A 35 -10.83 -26.79 43.55
C ILE A 35 -11.85 -26.59 44.66
N ASN A 36 -12.00 -25.34 45.07
CA ASN A 36 -12.95 -24.94 46.10
C ASN A 36 -14.34 -24.74 45.49
N MET A 37 -15.34 -25.48 45.94
CA MET A 37 -16.71 -25.42 45.41
C MET A 37 -17.76 -25.51 46.51
N TRP A 38 -18.91 -24.85 46.33
CA TRP A 38 -20.02 -24.92 47.26
C TRP A 38 -20.82 -26.21 47.04
N CYS A 39 -21.34 -26.79 48.12
CA CYS A 39 -22.14 -28.03 48.05
C CYS A 39 -23.36 -27.91 47.12
N HIS A 40 -23.94 -26.72 46.95
CA HIS A 40 -25.12 -26.50 46.12
C HIS A 40 -24.82 -26.25 44.63
N ASP A 41 -23.54 -26.05 44.28
CA ASP A 41 -23.11 -25.92 42.88
C ASP A 41 -22.83 -27.27 42.24
N ILE A 42 -22.66 -28.32 43.06
CA ILE A 42 -22.50 -29.70 42.58
C ILE A 42 -23.73 -30.08 41.75
N GLY A 43 -23.49 -30.48 40.49
CA GLY A 43 -24.53 -30.82 39.52
C GLY A 43 -25.00 -29.66 38.62
N ARG A 44 -24.52 -28.42 38.81
CA ARG A 44 -24.80 -27.29 37.91
C ARG A 44 -23.74 -27.19 36.80
N GLU A 45 -24.14 -26.72 35.62
CA GLU A 45 -23.21 -26.64 34.47
C GLU A 45 -22.26 -25.43 34.59
N GLN A 46 -22.83 -24.23 34.72
CA GLN A 46 -22.05 -22.98 34.80
C GLN A 46 -21.45 -22.75 36.19
N ALA A 47 -22.26 -22.89 37.25
CA ALA A 47 -21.81 -22.63 38.62
C ALA A 47 -20.75 -23.62 39.15
N ALA A 48 -20.69 -24.85 38.61
CA ALA A 48 -19.60 -25.78 38.91
C ALA A 48 -18.35 -25.56 38.04
N ASN A 49 -18.32 -24.50 37.22
CA ASN A 49 -17.23 -24.15 36.31
C ASN A 49 -16.85 -25.26 35.31
N LYS A 50 -17.82 -26.08 34.87
CA LYS A 50 -17.55 -27.17 33.92
C LYS A 50 -17.01 -26.66 32.56
N PRO A 51 -17.52 -25.56 31.97
CA PRO A 51 -16.99 -25.03 30.70
C PRO A 51 -15.54 -24.54 30.82
N LEU A 52 -15.19 -23.92 31.95
CA LEU A 52 -13.83 -23.47 32.23
C LEU A 52 -12.90 -24.69 32.34
N LEU A 53 -13.24 -25.69 33.14
CA LEU A 53 -12.45 -26.92 33.29
C LEU A 53 -12.27 -27.64 31.94
N LYS A 54 -13.32 -27.72 31.11
CA LYS A 54 -13.24 -28.30 29.77
C LYS A 54 -12.22 -27.57 28.89
N THR A 55 -12.29 -26.24 28.85
CA THR A 55 -11.37 -25.41 28.06
C THR A 55 -9.94 -25.56 28.54
N VAL A 56 -9.73 -25.49 29.86
CA VAL A 56 -8.40 -25.57 30.45
C VAL A 56 -7.78 -26.95 30.25
N PHE A 57 -8.53 -28.04 30.42
CA PHE A 57 -8.02 -29.39 30.11
C PHE A 57 -7.65 -29.57 28.64
N GLN A 58 -8.46 -29.03 27.72
CA GLN A 58 -8.18 -29.09 26.30
C GLN A 58 -6.88 -28.36 25.93
N VAL A 59 -6.69 -27.16 26.45
CA VAL A 59 -5.49 -26.36 26.16
C VAL A 59 -4.26 -26.93 26.86
N MET A 60 -4.40 -27.43 28.09
CA MET A 60 -3.32 -28.09 28.84
C MET A 60 -2.74 -29.27 28.05
N MET A 61 -3.60 -30.17 27.56
CA MET A 61 -3.18 -31.35 26.79
C MET A 61 -2.52 -31.02 25.45
N ARG A 62 -2.78 -29.83 24.89
CA ARG A 62 -2.19 -29.39 23.63
C ARG A 62 -0.87 -28.64 23.83
N LEU A 63 -0.77 -27.81 24.88
CA LEU A 63 0.38 -26.93 25.10
C LEU A 63 1.50 -27.55 25.94
N PHE A 64 1.14 -28.43 26.87
CA PHE A 64 2.09 -28.99 27.82
C PHE A 64 2.07 -30.51 27.78
N SER A 65 3.24 -31.13 27.89
CA SER A 65 3.32 -32.56 28.16
C SER A 65 2.68 -32.83 29.52
N PRO A 66 1.72 -33.76 29.60
CA PRO A 66 0.89 -33.84 30.77
C PRO A 66 1.69 -34.37 31.97
N ARG A 67 1.71 -33.57 33.04
CA ARG A 67 2.30 -33.92 34.34
C ARG A 67 1.20 -34.42 35.26
N LYS A 68 1.52 -35.37 36.13
CA LYS A 68 0.57 -35.89 37.12
C LYS A 68 0.22 -34.80 38.13
N THR A 69 -1.00 -34.29 38.06
CA THR A 69 -1.48 -33.15 38.87
C THR A 69 -2.64 -33.61 39.74
N THR A 70 -2.58 -33.43 41.05
CA THR A 70 -3.67 -33.87 41.94
C THR A 70 -4.76 -32.80 42.01
N LEU A 71 -5.97 -33.11 41.52
CA LEU A 71 -7.15 -32.25 41.68
C LEU A 71 -7.88 -32.59 42.96
N LEU A 72 -7.80 -31.69 43.93
CA LEU A 72 -8.38 -31.89 45.24
C LEU A 72 -9.63 -31.00 45.39
N PHE A 73 -10.80 -31.64 45.32
CA PHE A 73 -12.08 -30.96 45.46
C PHE A 73 -12.39 -30.70 46.93
N VAL A 74 -12.56 -29.43 47.29
CA VAL A 74 -12.91 -28.98 48.62
C VAL A 74 -14.36 -28.51 48.61
N ILE A 75 -15.24 -29.32 49.18
CA ILE A 75 -16.67 -29.01 49.27
C ILE A 75 -16.90 -28.11 50.48
N ARG A 76 -17.39 -26.90 50.21
CA ARG A 76 -17.75 -25.88 51.20
C ARG A 76 -19.23 -25.99 51.56
N ASP A 77 -19.53 -25.59 52.79
CA ASP A 77 -20.89 -25.50 53.34
C ASP A 77 -21.68 -26.79 53.17
N LYS A 78 -21.11 -27.86 53.73
CA LYS A 78 -21.67 -29.21 53.67
C LYS A 78 -23.10 -29.21 54.23
N THR A 79 -24.05 -29.58 53.39
CA THR A 79 -25.46 -29.73 53.76
C THR A 79 -25.70 -31.10 54.42
N LYS A 80 -26.96 -31.45 54.70
CA LYS A 80 -27.32 -32.77 55.26
C LYS A 80 -26.99 -33.94 54.31
N THR A 81 -26.63 -33.68 53.06
CA THR A 81 -26.29 -34.71 52.07
C THR A 81 -24.94 -35.37 52.40
N PRO A 82 -24.89 -36.70 52.58
CA PRO A 82 -23.64 -37.42 52.81
C PRO A 82 -22.66 -37.29 51.64
N LEU A 83 -21.36 -37.31 51.95
CA LEU A 83 -20.29 -37.22 50.96
C LEU A 83 -20.32 -38.39 49.97
N GLU A 84 -20.76 -39.57 50.43
CA GLU A 84 -20.91 -40.80 49.65
C GLU A 84 -21.80 -40.63 48.40
N TYR A 85 -22.74 -39.68 48.41
CA TYR A 85 -23.58 -39.36 47.26
C TYR A 85 -22.99 -38.26 46.37
N LEU A 86 -22.19 -37.35 46.94
CA LEU A 86 -21.61 -36.21 46.21
C LEU A 86 -20.35 -36.60 45.44
N GLU A 87 -19.52 -37.49 46.01
CA GLU A 87 -18.30 -37.98 45.36
C GLU A 87 -18.55 -38.62 43.98
N PRO A 88 -19.48 -39.58 43.82
CA PRO A 88 -19.71 -40.22 42.51
C PRO A 88 -20.21 -39.22 41.47
N ILE A 89 -21.04 -38.24 41.85
CA ILE A 89 -21.55 -37.20 40.94
C ILE A 89 -20.40 -36.34 40.43
N LEU A 90 -19.53 -35.86 41.33
CA LEU A 90 -18.36 -35.08 40.96
C LEU A 90 -17.39 -35.89 40.08
N ARG A 91 -17.16 -37.15 40.43
CA ARG A 91 -16.30 -38.05 39.64
C ARG A 91 -16.86 -38.26 38.24
N GLU A 92 -18.16 -38.47 38.11
CA GLU A 92 -18.84 -38.62 36.82
C GLU A 92 -18.77 -37.33 35.99
N ASP A 93 -18.99 -36.18 36.61
CA ASP A 93 -18.92 -34.88 35.94
C ASP A 93 -17.51 -34.60 35.38
N ILE A 94 -16.46 -34.82 36.17
CA ILE A 94 -15.08 -34.64 35.69
C ILE A 94 -14.73 -35.66 34.60
N GLN A 95 -15.22 -36.89 34.72
CA GLN A 95 -15.01 -37.91 33.68
C GLN A 95 -15.72 -37.53 32.37
N LYS A 96 -16.94 -36.99 32.44
CA LYS A 96 -17.67 -36.47 31.27
C LYS A 96 -16.92 -35.32 30.60
N ILE A 97 -16.39 -34.38 31.39
CA ILE A 97 -15.56 -33.28 30.89
C ILE A 97 -14.32 -33.85 30.19
N TRP A 98 -13.60 -34.77 30.82
CA TRP A 98 -12.40 -35.40 30.25
C TRP A 98 -12.67 -36.14 28.93
N ASN A 99 -13.82 -36.80 28.82
CA ASN A 99 -14.21 -37.50 27.60
C ASN A 99 -14.61 -36.52 26.48
N ALA A 100 -15.15 -35.35 26.81
CA ALA A 100 -15.55 -34.33 25.84
C ALA A 100 -14.39 -33.47 25.31
N VAL A 101 -13.20 -33.56 25.91
CA VAL A 101 -12.00 -32.82 25.50
C VAL A 101 -11.34 -33.51 24.29
N ARG A 102 -11.00 -32.74 23.25
CA ARG A 102 -10.21 -33.22 22.11
C ARG A 102 -8.75 -33.45 22.57
N LYS A 103 -8.30 -34.70 22.57
CA LYS A 103 -6.94 -35.12 22.97
C LYS A 103 -6.05 -35.36 21.73
N PRO A 104 -4.73 -35.08 21.80
CA PRO A 104 -3.77 -35.49 20.77
C PRO A 104 -3.75 -37.02 20.60
N GLU A 105 -3.34 -37.51 19.43
CA GLU A 105 -3.33 -38.94 19.10
C GLU A 105 -2.54 -39.81 20.10
N SER A 106 -1.48 -39.25 20.71
CA SER A 106 -0.66 -39.93 21.72
C SER A 106 -1.37 -40.19 23.06
N HIS A 107 -2.49 -39.51 23.33
CA HIS A 107 -3.21 -39.58 24.62
C HIS A 107 -4.71 -39.84 24.46
N LYS A 108 -5.13 -40.42 23.33
CA LYS A 108 -6.54 -40.60 22.99
C LYS A 108 -7.29 -41.50 23.99
N ASP A 109 -6.61 -42.55 24.47
CA ASP A 109 -7.18 -43.58 25.36
C ASP A 109 -6.73 -43.45 26.83
N THR A 110 -6.09 -42.34 27.19
CA THR A 110 -5.53 -42.17 28.53
C THR A 110 -6.64 -41.86 29.56
N PRO A 111 -6.76 -42.65 30.65
CA PRO A 111 -7.80 -42.46 31.66
C PRO A 111 -7.50 -41.23 32.54
N LEU A 112 -8.57 -40.61 33.07
CA LEU A 112 -8.47 -39.45 33.96
C LEU A 112 -7.55 -39.73 35.17
N SER A 113 -7.58 -40.96 35.68
CA SER A 113 -6.79 -41.42 36.84
C SER A 113 -5.28 -41.39 36.64
N GLU A 114 -4.81 -41.30 35.39
CA GLU A 114 -3.38 -41.18 35.08
C GLU A 114 -2.87 -39.75 35.33
N PHE A 115 -3.75 -38.76 35.17
CA PHE A 115 -3.41 -37.34 35.32
C PHE A 115 -3.95 -36.71 36.59
N PHE A 116 -5.07 -37.19 37.13
CA PHE A 116 -5.78 -36.58 38.24
C PHE A 116 -6.21 -37.59 39.30
N ASN A 117 -5.89 -37.29 40.56
CA ASN A 117 -6.30 -38.07 41.72
C ASN A 117 -7.28 -37.26 42.58
N VAL A 118 -8.45 -37.82 42.90
CA VAL A 118 -9.50 -37.17 43.72
C VAL A 118 -9.49 -37.82 45.10
N SER A 119 -9.27 -37.06 46.18
CA SER A 119 -9.14 -37.62 47.54
C SER A 119 -9.62 -36.69 48.66
N GLU A 120 -9.76 -37.21 49.89
CA GLU A 120 -10.24 -36.47 51.06
C GLU A 120 -9.11 -35.81 51.87
N LEU A 121 -9.34 -34.57 52.34
CA LEU A 121 -8.31 -33.64 52.80
C LEU A 121 -7.74 -33.94 54.21
N ARG A 122 -8.52 -34.53 55.14
CA ARG A 122 -8.23 -34.37 56.58
C ARG A 122 -7.16 -35.31 57.13
N GLN A 123 -7.10 -36.58 56.69
CA GLN A 123 -6.09 -37.52 57.21
C GLN A 123 -4.77 -37.50 56.41
N ARG A 124 -4.77 -37.11 55.13
CA ARG A 124 -3.57 -37.17 54.28
C ARG A 124 -2.65 -35.96 54.40
N PHE A 125 -3.13 -34.81 54.88
CA PHE A 125 -2.29 -33.61 55.05
C PHE A 125 -1.24 -33.79 56.15
N PHE A 126 -1.55 -34.54 57.21
CA PHE A 126 -0.64 -34.83 58.31
C PHE A 126 0.47 -35.84 57.95
N ASN A 127 0.26 -36.68 56.92
CA ASN A 127 1.21 -37.69 56.44
C ASN A 127 1.70 -37.38 55.00
N SER A 128 1.83 -36.10 54.67
CA SER A 128 1.92 -35.62 53.27
C SER A 128 3.18 -36.08 52.50
N ILE A 129 4.27 -36.38 53.21
CA ILE A 129 5.60 -36.68 52.64
C ILE A 129 5.90 -38.19 52.58
N SER A 130 5.01 -39.03 53.13
CA SER A 130 5.17 -40.49 53.12
C SER A 130 4.94 -41.06 51.71
N PRO A 131 5.51 -42.22 51.34
CA PRO A 131 5.12 -42.95 50.14
C PRO A 131 3.61 -43.23 50.18
N GLY A 132 2.84 -42.71 49.21
CA GLY A 132 1.36 -42.74 49.21
C GLY A 132 0.67 -41.52 49.86
N GLY A 133 1.42 -40.55 50.37
CA GLY A 133 0.95 -39.23 50.82
C GLY A 133 0.76 -38.23 49.66
N LEU A 134 0.13 -37.09 49.94
CA LEU A 134 -0.23 -36.05 48.95
C LEU A 134 0.96 -35.56 48.09
N ALA A 135 2.18 -35.60 48.61
CA ALA A 135 3.40 -35.10 47.96
C ALA A 135 4.47 -36.19 47.70
N GLY A 136 4.13 -37.47 47.88
CA GLY A 136 5.10 -38.57 47.84
C GLY A 136 5.48 -39.07 46.44
N ASP A 137 4.65 -38.85 45.43
CA ASP A 137 4.79 -39.45 44.08
C ASP A 137 5.06 -38.37 43.00
N ARG A 138 6.16 -37.62 43.16
CA ARG A 138 6.52 -36.49 42.28
C ARG A 138 7.38 -36.93 41.09
N GLN A 139 6.78 -37.06 39.91
CA GLN A 139 7.51 -37.18 38.64
C GLN A 139 7.73 -35.78 38.02
N GLY A 140 8.97 -35.44 37.64
CA GLY A 140 9.29 -34.16 36.97
C GLY A 140 9.58 -32.97 37.89
N VAL A 141 10.26 -33.21 39.03
CA VAL A 141 10.59 -32.20 40.05
C VAL A 141 11.51 -31.11 39.47
N VAL A 142 11.04 -29.85 39.51
CA VAL A 142 11.84 -28.67 39.15
C VAL A 142 12.57 -28.17 40.41
N PRO A 143 13.89 -27.92 40.35
CA PRO A 143 14.61 -27.30 41.46
C PRO A 143 14.01 -25.93 41.81
N ALA A 144 13.97 -25.58 43.09
CA ALA A 144 13.42 -24.29 43.55
C ALA A 144 14.07 -23.08 42.85
N SER A 145 15.36 -23.16 42.53
CA SER A 145 16.12 -22.14 41.78
C SER A 145 15.65 -22.00 40.32
N GLY A 146 15.15 -23.06 39.71
CA GLY A 146 14.64 -23.07 38.32
C GLY A 146 13.13 -22.82 38.22
N PHE A 147 12.41 -22.84 39.34
CA PHE A 147 10.95 -22.70 39.36
C PHE A 147 10.47 -21.35 38.83
N SER A 148 11.13 -20.25 39.22
CA SER A 148 10.76 -18.91 38.75
C SER A 148 10.90 -18.77 37.23
N PHE A 149 12.00 -19.27 36.67
CA PHE A 149 12.24 -19.28 35.23
C PHE A 149 11.20 -20.17 34.50
N SER A 150 10.96 -21.38 35.01
CA SER A 150 9.93 -22.28 34.45
C SER A 150 8.54 -21.63 34.47
N ALA A 151 8.15 -21.02 35.58
CA ALA A 151 6.86 -20.36 35.72
C ALA A 151 6.72 -19.17 34.75
N GLN A 152 7.77 -18.36 34.58
CA GLN A 152 7.76 -17.26 33.61
C GLN A 152 7.62 -17.74 32.17
N GLN A 153 8.30 -18.83 31.78
CA GLN A 153 8.15 -19.40 30.43
C GLN A 153 6.75 -19.97 30.21
N ILE A 154 6.22 -20.71 31.17
CA ILE A 154 4.84 -21.24 31.12
C ILE A 154 3.83 -20.09 30.99
N TRP A 155 3.97 -19.04 31.79
CA TRP A 155 3.10 -17.86 31.72
C TRP A 155 3.19 -17.16 30.37
N LYS A 156 4.39 -17.02 29.80
CA LYS A 156 4.60 -16.43 28.48
C LYS A 156 3.86 -17.22 27.39
N VAL A 157 4.01 -18.55 27.37
CA VAL A 157 3.33 -19.43 26.41
C VAL A 157 1.82 -19.33 26.54
N ILE A 158 1.29 -19.26 27.76
CA ILE A 158 -0.15 -19.12 28.02
C ILE A 158 -0.66 -17.76 27.54
N LYS A 159 0.05 -16.67 27.84
CA LYS A 159 -0.36 -15.31 27.47
C LYS A 159 -0.31 -15.05 25.96
N GLU A 160 0.64 -15.67 25.25
CA GLU A 160 0.79 -15.54 23.79
C GLU A 160 -0.15 -16.47 23.01
N ASN A 161 -0.89 -17.36 23.68
CA ASN A 161 -1.76 -18.31 23.02
C ASN A 161 -3.11 -17.69 22.59
N LYS A 162 -3.32 -17.60 21.27
CA LYS A 162 -4.54 -17.05 20.68
C LYS A 162 -5.79 -17.92 20.85
N ASP A 163 -5.66 -19.22 21.14
CA ASP A 163 -6.81 -20.11 21.29
C ASP A 163 -7.53 -19.90 22.64
N LEU A 164 -6.88 -19.23 23.60
CA LEU A 164 -7.49 -18.81 24.86
C LEU A 164 -8.24 -17.48 24.74
N ASP A 165 -7.96 -16.72 23.68
CA ASP A 165 -8.62 -15.45 23.33
C ASP A 165 -9.91 -15.73 22.55
N LEU A 166 -10.84 -16.41 23.22
CA LEU A 166 -12.17 -16.65 22.66
C LEU A 166 -12.98 -15.35 22.77
N PRO A 167 -13.48 -14.79 21.65
CA PRO A 167 -14.31 -13.61 21.69
C PRO A 167 -15.50 -13.81 22.62
N ALA A 168 -15.96 -12.73 23.25
CA ALA A 168 -17.18 -12.75 24.04
C ALA A 168 -18.33 -13.41 23.27
N HIS A 169 -19.17 -14.18 23.95
CA HIS A 169 -20.27 -14.93 23.32
C HIS A 169 -21.14 -14.03 22.43
N LYS A 170 -21.37 -12.78 22.85
CA LYS A 170 -22.08 -11.75 22.08
C LYS A 170 -21.40 -11.43 20.73
N VAL A 171 -20.08 -11.30 20.71
CA VAL A 171 -19.27 -11.03 19.50
C VAL A 171 -19.27 -12.25 18.58
N MET A 172 -19.19 -13.45 19.14
CA MET A 172 -19.26 -14.70 18.38
C MET A 172 -20.62 -14.86 17.68
N VAL A 173 -21.72 -14.67 18.42
CA VAL A 173 -23.07 -14.73 17.85
C VAL A 173 -23.27 -13.63 16.81
N ALA A 174 -22.84 -12.40 17.10
CA ALA A 174 -22.88 -11.30 16.13
C ALA A 174 -22.11 -11.64 14.84
N THR A 175 -20.96 -12.31 14.96
CA THR A 175 -20.13 -12.67 13.80
C THR A 175 -20.84 -13.63 12.88
N VAL A 176 -21.42 -14.70 13.44
CA VAL A 176 -22.18 -15.68 12.65
C VAL A 176 -23.43 -15.04 12.05
N ARG A 177 -24.21 -14.29 12.84
CA ARG A 177 -25.44 -13.67 12.34
C ARG A 177 -25.20 -12.60 11.29
N CYS A 178 -24.23 -11.71 11.48
CA CYS A 178 -23.89 -10.69 10.49
C CYS A 178 -23.34 -11.32 9.20
N GLU A 179 -22.72 -12.50 9.27
CA GLU A 179 -22.26 -13.24 8.09
C GLU A 179 -23.42 -13.91 7.36
N GLU A 180 -24.33 -14.58 8.07
CA GLU A 180 -25.55 -15.16 7.49
C GLU A 180 -26.40 -14.10 6.77
N ILE A 181 -26.62 -12.94 7.41
CA ILE A 181 -27.38 -11.83 6.81
C ILE A 181 -26.66 -11.31 5.55
N ALA A 182 -25.33 -11.16 5.60
CA ALA A 182 -24.56 -10.70 4.45
C ALA A 182 -24.67 -11.67 3.26
N ASP A 183 -24.49 -12.97 3.51
CA ASP A 183 -24.56 -13.99 2.47
C ASP A 183 -25.99 -14.14 1.93
N GLU A 184 -27.02 -13.97 2.77
CA GLU A 184 -28.42 -13.89 2.34
C GLU A 184 -28.63 -12.69 1.40
N LYS A 185 -28.21 -11.48 1.78
CA LYS A 185 -28.39 -10.28 0.91
C LYS A 185 -27.66 -10.44 -0.43
N LEU A 186 -26.48 -11.06 -0.43
CA LEU A 186 -25.76 -11.36 -1.67
C LEU A 186 -26.51 -12.38 -2.54
N HIS A 187 -27.12 -13.40 -1.94
CA HIS A 187 -27.91 -14.39 -2.68
C HIS A 187 -29.20 -13.79 -3.26
N HIS A 188 -29.84 -12.89 -2.50
CA HIS A 188 -31.00 -12.12 -2.97
C HIS A 188 -30.64 -11.17 -4.11
N LEU A 189 -29.47 -10.52 -4.06
CA LEU A 189 -28.95 -9.72 -5.18
C LEU A 189 -28.76 -10.58 -6.44
N ALA A 190 -28.18 -11.77 -6.31
CA ALA A 190 -27.96 -12.66 -7.45
C ALA A 190 -29.26 -13.18 -8.09
N SER A 191 -30.34 -13.27 -7.31
CA SER A 191 -31.65 -13.73 -7.76
C SER A 191 -32.63 -12.58 -8.05
N ASN A 192 -32.16 -11.33 -8.00
CA ASN A 192 -33.00 -10.15 -8.18
C ASN A 192 -33.42 -9.99 -9.65
N GLU A 193 -34.72 -9.86 -9.93
CA GLU A 193 -35.25 -9.73 -11.29
C GLU A 193 -34.76 -8.44 -11.99
N ASP A 194 -34.68 -7.32 -11.27
CA ASP A 194 -34.18 -6.05 -11.81
C ASP A 194 -32.70 -6.14 -12.19
N TRP A 195 -31.89 -6.84 -11.38
CA TRP A 195 -30.49 -7.12 -11.70
C TRP A 195 -30.36 -8.03 -12.91
N LEU A 196 -31.08 -9.16 -12.96
CA LEU A 196 -31.01 -10.10 -14.07
C LEU A 196 -31.44 -9.45 -15.40
N ALA A 197 -32.53 -8.69 -15.40
CA ALA A 197 -32.98 -7.95 -16.58
C ALA A 197 -31.97 -6.86 -16.98
N PHE A 198 -31.33 -6.22 -16.00
CA PHE A 198 -30.29 -5.22 -16.24
C PHE A 198 -29.01 -5.85 -16.81
N GLU A 199 -28.56 -6.98 -16.28
CA GLU A 199 -27.42 -7.74 -16.78
C GLU A 199 -27.66 -8.22 -18.21
N GLU A 200 -28.84 -8.75 -18.51
CA GLU A 200 -29.21 -9.16 -19.86
C GLU A 200 -29.21 -7.96 -20.84
N ALA A 201 -29.68 -6.79 -20.40
CA ALA A 201 -29.62 -5.57 -21.20
C ALA A 201 -28.19 -5.15 -21.53
N VAL A 202 -27.27 -5.26 -20.55
CA VAL A 202 -25.84 -4.99 -20.75
C VAL A 202 -25.21 -5.97 -21.73
N GLN A 203 -25.61 -7.24 -21.73
CA GLN A 203 -25.12 -8.24 -22.68
C GLN A 203 -25.54 -7.93 -24.13
N ARG A 204 -26.68 -7.27 -24.33
CA ARG A 204 -27.17 -6.90 -25.67
C ARG A 204 -26.49 -5.65 -26.22
N GLY A 205 -25.96 -4.76 -25.38
CA GLY A 205 -25.27 -3.56 -25.83
C GLY A 205 -25.07 -2.49 -24.77
N PRO A 206 -24.57 -1.30 -25.18
CA PRO A 206 -24.31 -0.21 -24.25
C PRO A 206 -25.62 0.39 -23.76
N ILE A 207 -25.79 0.44 -22.44
CA ILE A 207 -26.96 1.04 -21.79
C ILE A 207 -26.58 2.36 -21.12
N SER A 208 -27.49 3.33 -21.17
CA SER A 208 -27.36 4.60 -20.46
C SER A 208 -27.87 4.50 -19.02
N GLY A 209 -27.28 5.27 -18.11
CA GLY A 209 -27.60 5.29 -16.70
C GLY A 209 -27.04 4.09 -15.93
N PHE A 210 -26.04 3.38 -16.47
CA PHE A 210 -25.55 2.13 -15.86
C PHE A 210 -25.12 2.34 -14.40
N GLY A 211 -24.28 3.34 -14.18
CA GLY A 211 -23.71 3.62 -12.86
C GLY A 211 -24.78 3.98 -11.84
N SER A 212 -25.76 4.79 -12.24
CA SER A 212 -26.87 5.20 -11.39
C SER A 212 -27.78 4.04 -10.97
N LYS A 213 -28.16 3.18 -11.93
CA LYS A 213 -29.05 2.05 -11.69
C LYS A 213 -28.37 0.95 -10.87
N LEU A 214 -27.10 0.64 -11.18
CA LEU A 214 -26.32 -0.31 -10.40
C LEU A 214 -26.08 0.19 -8.97
N SER A 215 -25.74 1.48 -8.82
CA SER A 215 -25.55 2.08 -7.49
C SER A 215 -26.82 2.00 -6.64
N PHE A 216 -27.99 2.20 -7.25
CA PHE A 216 -29.28 2.10 -6.57
C PHE A 216 -29.61 0.68 -6.10
N ILE A 217 -29.36 -0.33 -6.95
CA ILE A 217 -29.55 -1.74 -6.59
C ILE A 217 -28.63 -2.11 -5.41
N LEU A 218 -27.35 -1.76 -5.48
CA LEU A 218 -26.39 -2.04 -4.40
C LEU A 218 -26.75 -1.30 -3.09
N GLU A 219 -27.10 -0.01 -3.17
CA GLU A 219 -27.53 0.78 -2.00
C GLU A 219 -28.75 0.15 -1.30
N THR A 220 -29.68 -0.42 -2.07
CA THR A 220 -30.88 -1.07 -1.51
C THR A 220 -30.50 -2.26 -0.62
N TYR A 221 -29.66 -3.18 -1.12
CA TYR A 221 -29.21 -4.35 -0.36
C TYR A 221 -28.31 -3.98 0.82
N PHE A 222 -27.44 -2.99 0.65
CA PHE A 222 -26.60 -2.50 1.75
C PHE A 222 -27.44 -1.83 2.85
N ALA A 223 -28.50 -1.10 2.50
CA ALA A 223 -29.41 -0.52 3.48
C ALA A 223 -30.25 -1.59 4.20
N GLU A 224 -30.65 -2.67 3.52
CA GLU A 224 -31.31 -3.82 4.14
C GLU A 224 -30.41 -4.54 5.14
N TYR A 225 -29.15 -4.76 4.77
CA TYR A 225 -28.13 -5.28 5.69
C TYR A 225 -28.01 -4.42 6.96
N ASP A 226 -27.90 -3.10 6.81
CA ASP A 226 -27.75 -2.19 7.95
C ASP A 226 -28.96 -2.22 8.90
N LYS A 227 -30.17 -2.35 8.35
CA LYS A 227 -31.40 -2.47 9.14
C LYS A 227 -31.43 -3.76 9.96
N GLU A 228 -31.05 -4.86 9.35
CA GLU A 228 -31.10 -6.18 9.99
C GLU A 228 -29.94 -6.39 10.98
N ALA A 229 -28.76 -5.85 10.66
CA ALA A 229 -27.57 -5.95 11.50
C ALA A 229 -27.49 -4.89 12.63
N LEU A 230 -28.51 -4.02 12.76
CA LEU A 230 -28.49 -2.85 13.64
C LEU A 230 -28.17 -3.19 15.11
N TYR A 231 -28.70 -4.29 15.61
CA TYR A 231 -28.63 -4.68 17.02
C TYR A 231 -27.35 -5.45 17.40
N PHE A 232 -26.50 -5.78 16.44
CA PHE A 232 -25.25 -6.50 16.68
C PHE A 232 -24.08 -5.56 17.00
N ASP A 233 -22.97 -6.16 17.44
CA ASP A 233 -21.74 -5.43 17.72
C ASP A 233 -21.30 -4.57 16.53
N GLN A 234 -20.94 -3.31 16.82
CA GLN A 234 -20.61 -2.31 15.80
C GLN A 234 -19.33 -2.67 15.03
N GLY A 235 -18.34 -3.25 15.70
CA GLY A 235 -17.09 -3.67 15.06
C GLY A 235 -17.35 -4.81 14.08
N VAL A 236 -18.10 -5.82 14.53
CA VAL A 236 -18.45 -6.99 13.72
C VAL A 236 -19.31 -6.61 12.51
N ARG A 237 -20.40 -5.86 12.70
CA ARG A 237 -21.30 -5.49 11.61
C ARG A 237 -20.60 -4.63 10.56
N ASN A 238 -19.73 -3.71 10.97
CA ASN A 238 -18.98 -2.86 10.04
C ASN A 238 -17.96 -3.68 9.24
N ALA A 239 -17.30 -4.65 9.88
CA ALA A 239 -16.35 -5.55 9.20
C ALA A 239 -17.07 -6.44 8.18
N LYS A 240 -18.21 -7.04 8.58
CA LYS A 240 -19.02 -7.90 7.71
C LYS A 240 -19.71 -7.11 6.59
N ARG A 241 -20.12 -5.86 6.84
CA ARG A 241 -20.59 -4.92 5.81
C ARG A 241 -19.55 -4.71 4.72
N LYS A 242 -18.31 -4.39 5.08
CA LYS A 242 -17.23 -4.20 4.09
C LYS A 242 -16.96 -5.48 3.29
N GLN A 243 -17.07 -6.65 3.93
CA GLN A 243 -16.96 -7.94 3.25
C GLN A 243 -18.10 -8.14 2.24
N LEU A 244 -19.33 -7.79 2.61
CA LEU A 244 -20.49 -7.80 1.70
C LEU A 244 -20.29 -6.85 0.52
N GLU A 245 -19.85 -5.61 0.78
CA GLU A 245 -19.55 -4.62 -0.26
C GLU A 245 -18.54 -5.15 -1.27
N SER A 246 -17.43 -5.73 -0.79
CA SER A 246 -16.42 -6.34 -1.66
C SER A 246 -17.00 -7.49 -2.50
N LYS A 247 -17.71 -8.44 -1.88
CA LYS A 247 -18.29 -9.59 -2.59
C LYS A 247 -19.32 -9.15 -3.64
N ALA A 248 -20.15 -8.16 -3.31
CA ALA A 248 -21.14 -7.62 -4.24
C ALA A 248 -20.49 -6.90 -5.41
N LEU A 249 -19.43 -6.12 -5.18
CA LEU A 249 -18.65 -5.47 -6.23
C LEU A 249 -17.99 -6.50 -7.16
N ASP A 250 -17.39 -7.57 -6.60
CA ASP A 250 -16.80 -8.66 -7.38
C ASP A 250 -17.85 -9.38 -8.25
N PHE A 251 -19.07 -9.53 -7.73
CA PHE A 251 -20.18 -10.16 -8.45
C PHE A 251 -20.65 -9.32 -9.65
N VAL A 252 -20.75 -7.99 -9.52
CA VAL A 252 -21.25 -7.10 -10.60
C VAL A 252 -20.16 -6.66 -11.59
N HIS A 253 -18.89 -6.86 -11.24
CA HIS A 253 -17.74 -6.45 -12.05
C HIS A 253 -17.74 -7.03 -13.49
N PRO A 254 -18.12 -8.29 -13.75
CA PRO A 254 -18.18 -8.83 -15.11
C PRO A 254 -19.15 -8.04 -16.01
N ALA A 255 -20.31 -7.63 -15.49
CA ALA A 255 -21.26 -6.82 -16.23
C ALA A 255 -20.68 -5.44 -16.58
N TYR A 256 -19.96 -4.82 -15.64
CA TYR A 256 -19.24 -3.57 -15.88
C TYR A 256 -18.20 -3.69 -17.00
N LEU A 257 -17.40 -4.77 -17.01
CA LEU A 257 -16.42 -5.01 -18.08
C LEU A 257 -17.09 -5.22 -19.45
N ASN A 258 -18.23 -5.92 -19.48
CA ASN A 258 -19.00 -6.09 -20.71
C ASN A 258 -19.49 -4.75 -21.26
N LEU A 259 -20.05 -3.88 -20.39
CA LEU A 259 -20.45 -2.52 -20.79
C LEU A 259 -19.28 -1.73 -21.40
N LEU A 260 -18.12 -1.72 -20.72
CA LEU A 260 -16.94 -1.03 -21.23
C LEU A 260 -16.47 -1.60 -22.57
N GLY A 261 -16.58 -2.92 -22.75
CA GLY A 261 -16.33 -3.60 -24.02
C GLY A 261 -17.23 -3.09 -25.14
N HIS A 262 -18.54 -2.98 -24.88
CA HIS A 262 -19.53 -2.47 -25.82
C HIS A 262 -19.31 -0.99 -26.14
N LEU A 263 -19.03 -0.15 -25.13
CA LEU A 263 -18.72 1.26 -25.33
C LEU A 263 -17.47 1.44 -26.20
N ARG A 264 -16.40 0.67 -25.94
CA ARG A 264 -15.18 0.71 -26.76
C ARG A 264 -15.46 0.30 -28.20
N PHE A 265 -16.19 -0.79 -28.40
CA PHE A 265 -16.53 -1.29 -29.73
C PHE A 265 -17.35 -0.27 -30.51
N LYS A 266 -18.41 0.26 -29.90
CA LYS A 266 -19.25 1.29 -30.51
C LYS A 266 -18.44 2.53 -30.87
N ALA A 267 -17.63 3.05 -29.95
CA ALA A 267 -16.81 4.23 -30.19
C ALA A 267 -15.83 4.03 -31.36
N LEU A 268 -15.23 2.84 -31.48
CA LEU A 268 -14.32 2.50 -32.57
C LEU A 268 -15.04 2.37 -33.92
N GLU A 269 -16.22 1.74 -33.97
CA GLU A 269 -17.01 1.64 -35.20
C GLU A 269 -17.50 3.03 -35.65
N ASP A 270 -17.98 3.86 -34.72
CA ASP A 270 -18.38 5.23 -35.01
C ASP A 270 -17.19 6.06 -35.52
N PHE A 271 -15.99 5.85 -34.99
CA PHE A 271 -14.75 6.47 -35.48
C PHE A 271 -14.45 6.07 -36.93
N LYS A 272 -14.49 4.78 -37.27
CA LYS A 272 -14.24 4.28 -38.63
C LYS A 272 -15.20 4.90 -39.63
N LEU A 273 -16.50 4.87 -39.31
CA LEU A 273 -17.54 5.41 -40.17
C LEU A 273 -17.35 6.92 -40.40
N ARG A 274 -17.09 7.69 -39.33
CA ARG A 274 -16.85 9.14 -39.45
C ARG A 274 -15.59 9.44 -40.24
N LEU A 275 -14.51 8.70 -40.03
CA LEU A 275 -13.27 8.90 -40.77
C LEU A 275 -13.49 8.67 -42.27
N GLU A 276 -14.12 7.56 -42.66
CA GLU A 276 -14.44 7.28 -44.06
C GLU A 276 -15.32 8.37 -44.69
N GLN A 277 -16.36 8.83 -43.98
CA GLN A 277 -17.23 9.89 -44.46
C GLN A 277 -16.50 11.21 -44.69
N MET A 278 -15.62 11.61 -43.75
CA MET A 278 -14.85 12.85 -43.85
C MET A 278 -13.81 12.78 -44.99
N LEU A 279 -13.21 11.61 -45.20
CA LEU A 279 -12.28 11.40 -46.32
C LEU A 279 -13.00 11.43 -47.67
N ASN A 280 -14.20 10.85 -47.77
CA ASN A 280 -15.01 10.89 -48.99
C ASN A 280 -15.49 12.31 -49.35
N LYS A 281 -15.59 13.22 -48.36
CA LYS A 281 -15.88 14.65 -48.57
C LYS A 281 -14.67 15.45 -49.08
N GLY A 282 -13.50 14.84 -49.18
CA GLY A 282 -12.27 15.49 -49.64
C GLY A 282 -11.56 16.35 -48.58
N GLU A 283 -11.88 16.14 -47.30
CA GLU A 283 -11.19 16.84 -46.22
C GLU A 283 -9.76 16.30 -46.00
N GLY A 284 -8.86 17.15 -45.50
CA GLY A 284 -7.46 16.78 -45.30
C GLY A 284 -7.29 15.68 -44.25
N PHE A 285 -6.65 14.56 -44.62
CA PHE A 285 -6.51 13.35 -43.79
C PHE A 285 -6.12 13.62 -42.33
N ALA A 286 -5.10 14.45 -42.10
CA ALA A 286 -4.60 14.75 -40.76
C ALA A 286 -5.62 15.51 -39.88
N VAL A 287 -6.43 16.38 -40.49
CA VAL A 287 -7.48 17.14 -39.77
C VAL A 287 -8.66 16.21 -39.47
N SER A 288 -9.09 15.41 -40.45
CA SER A 288 -10.17 14.44 -40.28
C SER A 288 -9.84 13.41 -39.20
N ALA A 289 -8.64 12.83 -39.23
CA ALA A 289 -8.19 11.87 -38.22
C ALA A 289 -8.19 12.48 -36.81
N ARG A 290 -7.58 13.66 -36.61
CA ARG A 290 -7.54 14.32 -35.30
C ARG A 290 -8.94 14.65 -34.77
N THR A 291 -9.81 15.19 -35.62
CA THR A 291 -11.17 15.57 -35.24
C THR A 291 -12.00 14.34 -34.87
N CYS A 292 -11.94 13.28 -35.67
CA CYS A 292 -12.61 12.01 -35.38
C CYS A 292 -12.08 11.38 -34.09
N THR A 293 -10.76 11.37 -33.86
CA THR A 293 -10.16 10.85 -32.63
C THR A 293 -10.65 11.63 -31.41
N GLN A 294 -10.62 12.97 -31.45
CA GLN A 294 -11.09 13.80 -30.34
C GLN A 294 -12.57 13.57 -30.02
N SER A 295 -13.43 13.51 -31.05
CA SER A 295 -14.85 13.23 -30.89
C SER A 295 -15.11 11.84 -30.30
N CYS A 296 -14.41 10.82 -30.79
CA CYS A 296 -14.52 9.44 -30.31
C CYS A 296 -14.10 9.32 -28.83
N MET A 297 -12.97 9.93 -28.46
CA MET A 297 -12.49 9.92 -27.08
C MET A 297 -13.45 10.66 -26.14
N LEU A 298 -14.05 11.77 -26.58
CA LEU A 298 -15.05 12.49 -25.80
C LEU A 298 -16.32 11.66 -25.57
N GLU A 299 -16.83 11.00 -26.60
CA GLU A 299 -18.00 10.12 -26.49
C GLU A 299 -17.74 8.92 -25.57
N PHE A 300 -16.53 8.35 -25.65
CA PHE A 300 -16.12 7.29 -24.72
C PHE A 300 -16.02 7.80 -23.27
N ASP A 301 -15.45 8.99 -23.06
CA ASP A 301 -15.34 9.60 -21.74
C ASP A 301 -16.72 9.92 -21.13
N GLN A 302 -17.70 10.32 -21.95
CA GLN A 302 -19.09 10.51 -21.51
C GLN A 302 -19.77 9.18 -21.15
N GLY A 303 -19.61 8.14 -21.98
CA GLY A 303 -20.12 6.80 -21.66
C GLY A 303 -19.48 6.20 -20.41
N TYR A 304 -18.21 6.52 -20.15
CA TYR A 304 -17.52 6.13 -18.93
C TYR A 304 -18.06 6.86 -17.69
N ALA A 305 -18.25 8.19 -17.78
CA ALA A 305 -18.81 8.96 -16.66
C ALA A 305 -20.20 8.44 -16.24
N ASP A 306 -20.99 7.98 -17.20
CA ASP A 306 -22.28 7.32 -16.95
C ASP A 306 -22.16 5.93 -16.31
N ALA A 307 -21.07 5.20 -16.59
CA ALA A 307 -20.80 3.87 -16.03
C ALA A 307 -20.22 3.90 -14.60
N ALA A 308 -19.81 5.07 -14.10
CA ALA A 308 -19.22 5.21 -12.77
C ALA A 308 -20.24 4.91 -11.66
N ILE A 309 -19.88 4.02 -10.73
CA ILE A 309 -20.69 3.69 -9.55
C ILE A 309 -20.19 4.41 -8.30
N LYS A 310 -21.08 4.72 -7.36
CA LYS A 310 -20.70 5.41 -6.12
C LYS A 310 -19.83 4.54 -5.20
N GLN A 311 -20.01 3.22 -5.28
CA GLN A 311 -19.43 2.25 -4.35
C GLN A 311 -18.01 1.83 -4.74
N ALA A 312 -17.55 2.10 -5.96
CA ALA A 312 -16.20 1.75 -6.40
C ALA A 312 -15.60 2.77 -7.37
N ASN A 313 -14.29 3.00 -7.22
CA ASN A 313 -13.50 3.79 -8.15
C ASN A 313 -12.69 2.84 -9.06
N TRP A 314 -13.35 2.24 -10.04
CA TRP A 314 -12.72 1.28 -10.96
C TRP A 314 -11.81 2.00 -11.98
N ASP A 315 -10.55 1.57 -12.06
CA ASP A 315 -9.57 2.10 -13.01
C ASP A 315 -9.87 1.66 -14.44
N THR A 316 -10.05 2.63 -15.33
CA THR A 316 -10.33 2.42 -16.76
C THR A 316 -9.25 2.94 -17.68
N SER A 317 -8.12 3.42 -17.14
CA SER A 317 -6.95 3.86 -17.90
C SER A 317 -6.56 2.82 -18.96
N LYS A 318 -6.58 1.53 -18.58
CA LYS A 318 -6.27 0.40 -19.47
C LYS A 318 -7.22 0.28 -20.66
N VAL A 319 -8.53 0.49 -20.46
CA VAL A 319 -9.52 0.38 -21.54
C VAL A 319 -9.44 1.58 -22.46
N LYS A 320 -9.26 2.79 -21.90
CA LYS A 320 -9.06 4.03 -22.64
C LYS A 320 -7.80 3.99 -23.51
N GLU A 321 -6.69 3.52 -22.94
CA GLU A 321 -5.43 3.38 -23.67
C GLU A 321 -5.51 2.31 -24.77
N LYS A 322 -6.28 1.24 -24.53
CA LYS A 322 -6.55 0.25 -25.57
C LYS A 322 -7.36 0.84 -26.73
N LEU A 323 -8.41 1.63 -26.45
CA LEU A 323 -9.17 2.34 -27.49
C LEU A 323 -8.26 3.26 -28.32
N ARG A 324 -7.40 4.03 -27.65
CA ARG A 324 -6.45 4.92 -28.33
C ARG A 324 -5.53 4.17 -29.28
N ARG A 325 -4.96 3.05 -28.83
CA ARG A 325 -4.11 2.19 -29.68
C ARG A 325 -4.88 1.62 -30.87
N ASP A 326 -6.12 1.19 -30.68
CA ASP A 326 -6.96 0.66 -31.77
C ASP A 326 -7.28 1.75 -32.82
N ILE A 327 -7.56 2.99 -32.37
CA ILE A 327 -7.77 4.16 -33.23
C ILE A 327 -6.51 4.50 -34.02
N ASP A 328 -5.35 4.56 -33.35
CA ASP A 328 -4.08 4.90 -33.99
C ASP A 328 -3.69 3.83 -35.02
N ALA A 329 -3.86 2.54 -34.70
CA ALA A 329 -3.61 1.44 -35.62
C ALA A 329 -4.52 1.50 -36.86
N HIS A 330 -5.82 1.77 -36.69
CA HIS A 330 -6.73 1.93 -37.81
C HIS A 330 -6.37 3.17 -38.65
N THR A 331 -6.04 4.29 -38.01
CA THR A 331 -5.61 5.52 -38.70
C THR A 331 -4.37 5.27 -39.56
N LEU A 332 -3.38 4.55 -39.04
CA LEU A 332 -2.19 4.16 -39.81
C LEU A 332 -2.56 3.28 -41.01
N SER A 333 -3.40 2.27 -40.81
CA SER A 333 -3.87 1.40 -41.90
C SER A 333 -4.60 2.18 -43.01
N VAL A 334 -5.51 3.09 -42.65
CA VAL A 334 -6.22 3.93 -43.63
C VAL A 334 -5.26 4.89 -44.33
N ARG A 335 -4.30 5.46 -43.61
CA ARG A 335 -3.27 6.33 -44.20
C ARG A 335 -2.48 5.59 -45.27
N ASP A 336 -1.99 4.40 -44.93
CA ASP A 336 -1.15 3.61 -45.83
C ASP A 336 -1.95 3.14 -47.06
N ALA A 337 -3.23 2.76 -46.87
CA ALA A 337 -4.14 2.46 -47.97
C ALA A 337 -4.39 3.67 -48.89
N LYS A 338 -4.59 4.86 -48.32
CA LYS A 338 -4.81 6.10 -49.10
C LYS A 338 -3.54 6.56 -49.83
N LEU A 339 -2.37 6.39 -49.23
CA LEU A 339 -1.09 6.64 -49.91
C LEU A 339 -0.88 5.68 -51.07
N PHE A 340 -1.23 4.41 -50.91
CA PHE A 340 -1.18 3.43 -52.00
C PHE A 340 -2.15 3.78 -53.14
N GLU A 341 -3.39 4.18 -52.82
CA GLU A 341 -4.38 4.65 -53.80
C GLU A 341 -3.86 5.86 -54.60
N LEU A 342 -3.24 6.83 -53.92
CA LEU A 342 -2.61 7.98 -54.56
C LEU A 342 -1.44 7.55 -55.47
N MET A 343 -0.59 6.63 -55.01
CA MET A 343 0.54 6.13 -55.79
C MET A 343 0.07 5.48 -57.10
N VAL A 344 -0.95 4.61 -57.05
CA VAL A 344 -1.54 3.96 -58.23
C VAL A 344 -2.19 5.00 -59.16
N SER A 345 -2.88 6.00 -58.61
CA SER A 345 -3.47 7.09 -59.39
C SER A 345 -2.40 7.90 -60.14
N TYR A 346 -1.31 8.27 -59.46
CA TYR A 346 -0.19 8.97 -60.08
C TYR A 346 0.52 8.10 -61.11
N GLU A 347 0.76 6.81 -60.84
CA GLU A 347 1.36 5.88 -61.78
C GLU A 347 0.52 5.77 -63.07
N LYS A 348 -0.81 5.67 -62.93
CA LYS A 348 -1.73 5.65 -64.07
C LYS A 348 -1.71 6.97 -64.86
N GLN A 349 -1.71 8.12 -64.17
CA GLN A 349 -1.62 9.43 -64.82
C GLN A 349 -0.28 9.60 -65.53
N LEU A 350 0.81 9.13 -64.93
CA LEU A 350 2.15 9.15 -65.48
C LEU A 350 2.25 8.29 -66.74
N SER A 351 1.76 7.04 -66.65
CA SER A 351 1.72 6.10 -67.78
C SER A 351 0.95 6.69 -68.95
N LYS A 352 -0.24 7.26 -68.70
CA LYS A 352 -1.03 7.93 -69.75
C LYS A 352 -0.32 9.15 -70.34
N SER A 353 0.25 10.00 -69.49
CA SER A 353 0.92 11.23 -69.93
C SER A 353 2.22 10.96 -70.70
N LEU A 354 2.84 9.80 -70.49
CA LEU A 354 4.02 9.35 -71.23
C LEU A 354 3.66 8.57 -72.50
N SER A 355 2.61 7.75 -72.48
CA SER A 355 2.24 6.91 -73.62
C SER A 355 1.81 7.73 -74.83
N GLU A 356 0.92 8.71 -74.65
CA GLU A 356 0.38 9.53 -75.76
C GLU A 356 1.49 10.31 -76.52
N PRO A 357 2.43 11.02 -75.86
CA PRO A 357 3.54 11.67 -76.56
C PRO A 357 4.52 10.68 -77.20
N VAL A 358 4.81 9.56 -76.54
CA VAL A 358 5.76 8.57 -77.05
C VAL A 358 5.21 7.87 -78.30
N GLU A 359 3.93 7.50 -78.32
CA GLU A 359 3.23 6.96 -79.49
C GLU A 359 3.26 7.97 -80.65
N SER A 360 2.94 9.25 -80.39
CA SER A 360 2.98 10.30 -81.43
C SER A 360 4.38 10.52 -82.02
N LEU A 361 5.44 10.37 -81.20
CA LEU A 361 6.83 10.47 -81.65
C LEU A 361 7.25 9.25 -82.48
N PHE A 362 6.76 8.06 -82.13
CA PHE A 362 6.99 6.85 -82.93
C PHE A 362 6.27 6.91 -84.28
N ASP A 363 5.04 7.43 -84.33
CA ASP A 363 4.28 7.62 -85.58
C ASP A 363 4.95 8.63 -86.52
N ALA A 364 5.60 9.67 -85.97
CA ALA A 364 6.31 10.69 -86.75
C ALA A 364 7.66 10.19 -87.33
N ALA A 365 8.28 9.17 -86.71
CA ALA A 365 9.53 8.51 -87.13
C ALA A 365 10.69 9.46 -87.56
N GLY A 366 10.82 10.62 -86.91
CA GLY A 366 11.89 11.60 -87.17
C GLY A 366 13.29 11.10 -86.77
N ARG A 367 14.35 11.66 -87.36
CA ARG A 367 15.76 11.33 -86.99
C ARG A 367 16.09 11.66 -85.53
N ASP A 368 15.31 12.53 -84.91
CA ASP A 368 15.42 13.03 -83.54
C ASP A 368 14.44 12.37 -82.55
N THR A 369 13.63 11.39 -83.00
CA THR A 369 12.62 10.67 -82.18
C THR A 369 13.17 10.24 -80.82
N TRP A 370 14.33 9.56 -80.81
CA TRP A 370 14.97 9.11 -79.56
C TRP A 370 15.55 10.24 -78.71
N ALA A 371 15.92 11.38 -79.30
CA ALA A 371 16.36 12.55 -78.54
C ALA A 371 15.17 13.24 -77.84
N SER A 372 14.01 13.30 -78.51
CA SER A 372 12.76 13.81 -77.95
C SER A 372 12.18 12.88 -76.87
N ILE A 373 12.24 11.56 -77.07
CA ILE A 373 11.89 10.57 -76.05
C ILE A 373 12.80 10.68 -74.82
N ARG A 374 14.11 10.89 -74.99
CA ARG A 374 15.01 11.16 -73.85
C ARG A 374 14.65 12.43 -73.08
N LYS A 375 14.13 13.46 -73.76
CA LYS A 375 13.63 14.70 -73.15
C LYS A 375 12.27 14.50 -72.42
N LEU A 376 11.48 13.48 -72.81
CA LEU A 376 10.28 13.06 -72.07
C LEU A 376 10.64 12.19 -70.85
N LEU A 377 11.61 11.28 -71.00
CA LEU A 377 12.18 10.46 -69.91
C LEU A 377 12.91 11.28 -68.84
N THR A 378 13.15 12.59 -69.04
CA THR A 378 13.54 13.49 -67.93
C THR A 378 12.53 13.49 -66.77
N LEU A 379 11.33 12.92 -66.95
CA LEU A 379 10.39 12.62 -65.87
C LEU A 379 10.91 11.56 -64.89
N GLU A 380 11.75 10.62 -65.32
CA GLU A 380 12.50 9.72 -64.46
C GLU A 380 13.48 10.50 -63.56
N LYS A 381 14.05 11.58 -64.08
CA LYS A 381 14.86 12.52 -63.30
C LYS A 381 14.02 13.26 -62.26
N MET A 382 12.78 13.66 -62.59
CA MET A 382 11.85 14.22 -61.59
C MET A 382 11.43 13.22 -60.51
N LEU A 383 11.30 11.93 -60.84
CA LEU A 383 11.07 10.88 -59.84
C LEU A 383 12.29 10.68 -58.93
N GLN A 384 13.50 10.76 -59.49
CA GLN A 384 14.73 10.78 -58.69
C GLN A 384 14.80 12.03 -57.81
N ASP A 385 14.44 13.20 -58.33
CA ASP A 385 14.36 14.45 -57.56
C ASP A 385 13.31 14.36 -56.43
N LEU A 386 12.19 13.67 -56.66
CA LEU A 386 11.17 13.42 -55.64
C LEU A 386 11.66 12.44 -54.57
N ARG A 387 12.40 11.38 -54.98
CA ARG A 387 13.04 10.44 -54.07
C ARG A 387 14.08 11.14 -53.20
N ASP A 388 14.87 12.03 -53.79
CA ASP A 388 15.87 12.84 -53.12
C ASP A 388 15.21 13.87 -52.19
N TYR A 389 14.07 14.44 -52.59
CA TYR A 389 13.25 15.29 -51.73
C TYR A 389 12.70 14.53 -50.52
N ALA A 390 12.14 13.34 -50.71
CA ALA A 390 11.65 12.49 -49.63
C ALA A 390 12.78 12.10 -48.67
N ARG A 391 13.95 11.72 -49.21
CA ARG A 391 15.16 11.47 -48.43
C ARG A 391 15.55 12.70 -47.60
N ASN A 392 15.58 13.89 -48.22
CA ASN A 392 15.90 15.15 -47.53
C ASN A 392 14.88 15.49 -46.42
N VAL A 393 13.58 15.27 -46.62
CA VAL A 393 12.57 15.48 -45.58
C VAL A 393 12.82 14.58 -44.36
N VAL A 394 13.13 13.29 -44.60
CA VAL A 394 13.47 12.35 -43.53
C VAL A 394 14.77 12.76 -42.83
N GLU A 395 15.81 13.11 -43.58
CA GLU A 395 17.09 13.57 -43.02
C GLU A 395 16.92 14.85 -42.17
N LYS A 396 16.14 15.82 -42.65
CA LYS A 396 15.83 17.05 -41.92
C LYS A 396 15.12 16.74 -40.61
N LYS A 397 14.13 15.84 -40.62
CA LYS A 397 13.41 15.47 -39.40
C LYS A 397 14.29 14.67 -38.43
N ALA A 398 15.12 13.77 -38.95
CA ALA A 398 16.09 13.03 -38.15
C ALA A 398 17.08 13.98 -37.45
N ARG A 399 17.57 15.02 -38.15
CA ARG A 399 18.44 16.06 -37.55
C ARG A 399 17.73 16.88 -36.48
N GLU A 400 16.46 17.24 -36.69
CA GLU A 400 15.65 17.96 -35.69
C GLU A 400 15.48 17.14 -34.41
N VAL A 401 15.17 15.85 -34.53
CA VAL A 401 15.02 14.95 -33.37
C VAL A 401 16.39 14.68 -32.71
N ALA A 402 17.45 14.53 -33.49
CA ALA A 402 18.81 14.41 -32.96
C ALA A 402 19.25 15.65 -32.16
N GLY A 403 18.81 16.85 -32.56
CA GLY A 403 19.02 18.08 -31.78
C GLY A 403 18.36 18.06 -30.40
N ASN A 404 17.28 17.30 -30.23
CA ASN A 404 16.55 17.11 -28.96
C ASN A 404 16.80 15.74 -28.32
N VAL A 405 17.86 15.04 -28.72
CA VAL A 405 18.12 13.64 -28.31
C VAL A 405 18.14 13.47 -26.79
N LEU A 406 18.66 14.44 -26.04
CA LEU A 406 18.74 14.38 -24.58
C LEU A 406 17.34 14.32 -23.94
N ILE A 407 16.39 15.10 -24.45
CA ILE A 407 15.00 15.10 -23.95
C ILE A 407 14.37 13.74 -24.24
N CYS A 408 14.50 13.24 -25.47
CA CYS A 408 13.95 11.94 -25.85
C CYS A 408 14.58 10.77 -25.07
N MET A 409 15.88 10.84 -24.77
CA MET A 409 16.55 9.88 -23.90
C MET A 409 15.97 9.91 -22.48
N LYS A 410 15.67 11.09 -21.93
CA LYS A 410 15.04 11.23 -20.62
C LYS A 410 13.60 10.73 -20.61
N ASP A 411 12.83 10.95 -21.66
CA ASP A 411 11.48 10.40 -21.78
C ASP A 411 11.53 8.87 -21.84
N ARG A 412 12.47 8.30 -22.62
CA ARG A 412 12.68 6.85 -22.67
C ARG A 412 13.14 6.28 -21.33
N PHE A 413 14.02 6.97 -20.62
CA PHE A 413 14.42 6.61 -19.26
C PHE A 413 13.21 6.64 -18.32
N SER A 414 12.44 7.73 -18.33
CA SER A 414 11.30 7.93 -17.44
C SER A 414 10.24 6.87 -17.68
N THR A 415 9.89 6.56 -18.93
CA THR A 415 8.92 5.49 -19.24
C THR A 415 9.35 4.14 -18.66
N VAL A 416 10.61 3.73 -18.83
CA VAL A 416 11.10 2.43 -18.32
C VAL A 416 11.34 2.44 -16.80
N PHE A 417 11.76 3.57 -16.24
CA PHE A 417 12.09 3.70 -14.81
C PHE A 417 10.84 3.86 -13.94
N SER A 418 9.90 4.70 -14.38
CA SER A 418 8.69 5.04 -13.62
C SER A 418 7.51 4.10 -13.90
N HIS A 419 7.55 3.29 -14.95
CA HIS A 419 6.48 2.32 -15.23
C HIS A 419 6.99 0.88 -15.11
N ASP A 420 6.07 -0.03 -14.83
CA ASP A 420 6.31 -1.48 -14.91
C ASP A 420 6.04 -2.04 -16.32
N ASN A 421 6.21 -3.35 -16.49
CA ASN A 421 6.00 -4.02 -17.78
C ASN A 421 4.55 -3.93 -18.27
N ASP A 422 3.61 -3.62 -17.37
CA ASP A 422 2.19 -3.43 -17.67
C ASP A 422 1.83 -1.95 -17.90
N SER A 423 2.84 -1.07 -18.00
CA SER A 423 2.70 0.39 -18.15
C SER A 423 2.02 1.09 -16.97
N MET A 424 2.05 0.50 -15.77
CA MET A 424 1.53 1.13 -14.54
C MET A 424 2.64 1.90 -13.82
N PRO A 425 2.34 3.06 -13.18
CA PRO A 425 3.31 3.78 -12.37
C PRO A 425 3.85 2.90 -11.23
N ARG A 426 5.18 2.81 -11.11
CA ARG A 426 5.88 1.97 -10.15
C ARG A 426 5.87 2.62 -8.77
N ALA A 427 5.38 1.88 -7.77
CA ALA A 427 5.50 2.26 -6.37
C ALA A 427 6.80 1.69 -5.77
N TRP A 428 7.53 2.51 -5.00
CA TRP A 428 8.81 2.11 -4.38
C TRP A 428 8.58 1.37 -3.05
N THR A 429 8.02 0.16 -3.11
CA THR A 429 7.53 -0.60 -1.94
C THR A 429 8.60 -1.44 -1.22
N GLY A 430 9.85 -1.40 -1.69
CA GLY A 430 10.99 -2.06 -1.04
C GLY A 430 11.33 -3.44 -1.61
N LYS A 431 10.48 -4.00 -2.47
CA LYS A 431 10.67 -5.29 -3.17
C LYS A 431 11.39 -5.14 -4.51
N GLU A 432 11.38 -3.92 -5.06
CA GLU A 432 11.99 -3.60 -6.34
C GLU A 432 13.50 -3.33 -6.17
N ASP A 433 14.31 -3.90 -7.06
CA ASP A 433 15.74 -3.60 -7.13
C ASP A 433 15.96 -2.37 -8.02
N ILE A 434 16.10 -1.21 -7.38
CA ILE A 434 16.30 0.07 -8.07
C ILE A 434 17.55 0.04 -8.95
N LYS A 435 18.57 -0.75 -8.61
CA LYS A 435 19.83 -0.81 -9.39
C LYS A 435 19.61 -1.51 -10.73
N THR A 436 18.87 -2.62 -10.75
CA THR A 436 18.56 -3.33 -12.00
C THR A 436 17.61 -2.51 -12.87
N ILE A 437 16.59 -1.90 -12.28
CA ILE A 437 15.65 -1.02 -13.00
C ILE A 437 16.38 0.19 -13.60
N THR A 438 17.31 0.80 -12.86
CA THR A 438 18.14 1.91 -13.36
C THR A 438 19.02 1.45 -14.52
N LYS A 439 19.63 0.25 -14.41
CA LYS A 439 20.45 -0.33 -15.47
C LYS A 439 19.64 -0.60 -16.74
N ASP A 440 18.42 -1.13 -16.60
CA ASP A 440 17.52 -1.40 -17.72
C ASP A 440 17.03 -0.11 -18.38
N ALA A 441 16.66 0.90 -17.59
CA ALA A 441 16.26 2.22 -18.10
C ALA A 441 17.41 2.95 -18.80
N ARG A 442 18.63 2.87 -18.26
CA ARG A 442 19.85 3.39 -18.90
C ARG A 442 20.15 2.62 -20.20
N THR A 443 20.01 1.29 -20.22
CA THR A 443 20.20 0.45 -21.41
C THR A 443 19.22 0.83 -22.52
N ALA A 444 17.94 0.99 -22.21
CA ALA A 444 16.93 1.41 -23.17
C ALA A 444 17.22 2.82 -23.76
N SER A 445 17.73 3.73 -22.93
CA SER A 445 18.09 5.09 -23.34
C SER A 445 19.36 5.13 -24.18
N LEU A 446 20.34 4.24 -23.92
CA LEU A 446 21.55 4.12 -24.72
C LEU A 446 21.29 3.49 -26.10
N ARG A 447 20.37 2.51 -26.19
CA ARG A 447 19.87 2.00 -27.49
C ARG A 447 19.20 3.10 -28.31
N PHE A 448 18.45 3.98 -27.65
CA PHE A 448 17.88 5.14 -28.35
C PHE A 448 18.97 6.06 -28.90
N LEU A 449 20.02 6.33 -28.13
CA LEU A 449 21.17 7.13 -28.57
C LEU A 449 21.91 6.47 -29.76
N SER A 450 22.07 5.14 -29.78
CA SER A 450 22.70 4.44 -30.91
C SER A 450 21.86 4.51 -32.19
N VAL A 451 20.54 4.49 -32.08
CA VAL A 451 19.62 4.70 -33.20
C VAL A 451 19.74 6.12 -33.75
N MET A 452 19.83 7.12 -32.86
CA MET A 452 19.88 8.53 -33.23
C MET A 452 21.27 9.03 -33.65
N ALA A 453 22.32 8.22 -33.53
CA ALA A 453 23.68 8.61 -33.89
C ALA A 453 23.93 8.66 -35.40
N SER A 454 23.25 7.82 -36.19
CA SER A 454 23.46 7.69 -37.64
C SER A 454 22.14 7.49 -38.42
N ILE A 455 22.10 7.98 -39.66
CA ILE A 455 21.01 7.72 -40.61
C ILE A 455 21.27 6.38 -41.33
N ARG A 456 20.40 5.39 -41.11
CA ARG A 456 20.49 4.03 -41.66
C ARG A 456 19.45 3.77 -42.77
N LEU A 457 19.37 4.64 -43.78
CA LEU A 457 18.40 4.47 -44.89
C LEU A 457 18.80 3.41 -45.92
N ASP A 458 20.09 3.09 -46.01
CA ASP A 458 20.63 2.18 -47.04
C ASP A 458 21.02 0.79 -46.45
N GLU A 459 20.51 0.43 -45.26
CA GLU A 459 20.68 -0.86 -44.56
C GLU A 459 22.13 -1.39 -44.41
N LYS A 460 23.12 -0.49 -44.41
CA LYS A 460 24.52 -0.89 -44.16
C LYS A 460 24.73 -1.20 -42.67
N PRO A 461 25.45 -2.29 -42.34
CA PRO A 461 25.78 -2.60 -40.95
C PRO A 461 26.65 -1.49 -40.35
N ASP A 462 26.45 -1.19 -39.07
CA ASP A 462 27.32 -0.31 -38.29
C ASP A 462 27.59 -0.90 -36.90
N GLU A 463 28.77 -0.61 -36.32
CA GLU A 463 29.17 -1.10 -34.99
C GLU A 463 28.84 -0.12 -33.85
N ILE A 464 28.11 0.96 -34.14
CA ILE A 464 27.85 2.08 -33.21
C ILE A 464 27.24 1.61 -31.88
N GLU A 465 26.26 0.71 -31.92
CA GLU A 465 25.63 0.18 -30.70
C GLU A 465 26.68 -0.55 -29.83
N ASN A 466 27.46 -1.46 -30.42
CA ASN A 466 28.49 -2.22 -29.70
C ASN A 466 29.58 -1.31 -29.12
N THR A 467 30.00 -0.28 -29.85
CA THR A 467 30.99 0.71 -29.37
C THR A 467 30.44 1.55 -28.21
N LEU A 468 29.19 1.99 -28.29
CA LEU A 468 28.56 2.77 -27.22
C LEU A 468 28.35 1.94 -25.96
N PHE A 469 27.87 0.70 -26.10
CA PHE A 469 27.64 -0.19 -24.95
C PHE A 469 28.94 -0.59 -24.26
N SER A 470 29.98 -0.99 -25.01
CA SER A 470 31.29 -1.33 -24.43
C SER A 470 31.96 -0.14 -23.74
N SER A 471 31.83 1.07 -24.29
CA SER A 471 32.54 2.24 -23.75
C SER A 471 31.80 3.01 -22.65
N LEU A 472 30.47 2.94 -22.57
CA LEU A 472 29.66 3.80 -21.69
C LEU A 472 28.90 3.08 -20.57
N MET A 473 28.76 1.75 -20.62
CA MET A 473 28.07 0.95 -19.60
C MET A 473 28.99 0.18 -18.66
N GLU A 474 30.29 0.04 -18.96
CA GLU A 474 31.24 -0.57 -18.02
C GLU A 474 31.45 0.36 -16.81
N GLU A 475 31.04 -0.10 -15.62
CA GLU A 475 31.31 0.60 -14.35
C GLU A 475 32.82 0.61 -14.07
N PRO A 476 33.37 1.71 -13.52
CA PRO A 476 34.73 1.70 -13.00
C PRO A 476 34.76 0.85 -11.72
N MET A 477 35.06 -0.44 -11.86
CA MET A 477 35.37 -1.32 -10.74
C MET A 477 36.56 -0.74 -9.95
N THR A 478 36.37 -0.63 -8.64
CA THR A 478 37.39 -0.23 -7.66
C THR A 478 38.72 -0.96 -7.86
N ALA A 479 39.81 -0.19 -7.80
CA ALA A 479 41.19 -0.59 -8.09
C ALA A 479 41.69 -1.86 -7.35
N ALA A 480 42.38 -2.72 -8.12
CA ALA A 480 43.66 -3.39 -7.82
C ALA A 480 43.70 -4.84 -8.36
N SER A 481 44.04 -4.99 -9.64
CA SER A 481 44.87 -6.11 -10.07
C SER A 481 45.87 -5.62 -11.11
N SER A 482 47.12 -5.56 -10.68
CA SER A 482 48.29 -5.38 -11.52
C SER A 482 48.46 -6.59 -12.43
N VAL A 483 48.25 -6.43 -13.74
CA VAL A 483 49.09 -7.03 -14.80
C VAL A 483 49.00 -6.14 -16.04
N ASP A 484 50.17 -5.62 -16.44
CA ASP A 484 50.57 -5.09 -17.74
C ASP A 484 49.62 -4.17 -18.52
N ARG A 485 49.77 -2.87 -18.23
CA ARG A 485 49.42 -1.78 -19.13
C ARG A 485 50.47 -1.72 -20.26
N SER A 486 50.25 -2.46 -21.33
CA SER A 486 50.91 -2.20 -22.61
C SER A 486 50.19 -1.07 -23.37
N ILE A 487 50.95 -0.45 -24.25
CA ILE A 487 50.79 0.91 -24.78
C ILE A 487 49.68 0.99 -25.85
N THR A 488 48.95 2.12 -25.87
CA THR A 488 47.95 2.59 -26.87
C THR A 488 46.62 1.83 -27.02
N SER A 489 45.63 2.10 -26.15
CA SER A 489 44.22 2.04 -26.54
C SER A 489 43.70 3.46 -26.76
N SER A 490 43.56 3.86 -28.02
CA SER A 490 42.85 5.09 -28.37
C SER A 490 41.40 4.96 -27.91
N ASP A 491 40.90 5.93 -27.14
CA ASP A 491 39.50 6.01 -26.71
C ASP A 491 38.58 6.02 -27.95
N PRO A 492 37.78 4.97 -28.20
CA PRO A 492 36.99 4.85 -29.42
C PRO A 492 35.95 5.97 -29.56
N LEU A 493 35.58 6.65 -28.45
CA LEU A 493 34.68 7.79 -28.43
C LEU A 493 35.38 9.16 -28.57
N ALA A 494 36.71 9.19 -28.71
CA ALA A 494 37.47 10.42 -28.96
C ALA A 494 37.56 10.78 -30.46
N SER A 495 37.05 9.92 -31.34
CA SER A 495 36.99 10.15 -32.79
C SER A 495 35.91 11.18 -33.16
N SER A 496 36.18 12.00 -34.18
CA SER A 496 35.20 12.92 -34.78
C SER A 496 34.18 12.21 -35.70
N SER A 497 34.41 10.94 -36.05
CA SER A 497 33.57 10.16 -36.95
C SER A 497 33.43 8.70 -36.50
N TRP A 498 32.29 8.09 -36.79
CA TRP A 498 32.09 6.65 -36.61
C TRP A 498 32.84 5.87 -37.69
N GLU A 499 33.48 4.77 -37.30
CA GLU A 499 34.04 3.81 -38.25
C GLU A 499 32.89 3.22 -39.08
N GLU A 500 33.07 3.09 -40.40
CA GLU A 500 32.09 2.58 -41.37
C GLU A 500 30.86 3.48 -41.71
N VAL A 501 30.71 4.66 -41.11
CA VAL A 501 29.59 5.59 -41.44
C VAL A 501 30.05 6.79 -42.27
N SER A 502 29.32 7.06 -43.37
CA SER A 502 29.58 8.24 -44.21
C SER A 502 29.36 9.54 -43.43
N PRO A 503 30.23 10.57 -43.58
CA PRO A 503 30.10 11.86 -42.89
C PRO A 503 28.74 12.56 -43.10
N LYS A 504 28.03 12.29 -44.19
CA LYS A 504 26.71 12.85 -44.49
C LYS A 504 25.59 12.24 -43.63
N ASN A 505 25.80 11.02 -43.13
CA ASN A 505 24.82 10.24 -42.37
C ASN A 505 25.07 10.32 -40.85
N ILE A 506 26.14 10.99 -40.41
CA ILE A 506 26.42 11.20 -38.99
C ILE A 506 25.49 12.31 -38.46
N LEU A 507 24.66 11.97 -37.47
CA LEU A 507 23.80 12.91 -36.77
C LEU A 507 24.44 13.40 -35.47
N ILE A 508 25.07 12.48 -34.74
CA ILE A 508 25.73 12.73 -33.45
C ILE A 508 27.11 12.10 -33.49
N THR A 509 28.14 12.88 -33.18
CA THR A 509 29.52 12.40 -33.18
C THR A 509 29.81 11.54 -31.94
N PRO A 510 30.81 10.65 -31.98
CA PRO A 510 31.19 9.84 -30.81
C PRO A 510 31.49 10.69 -29.56
N VAL A 511 32.18 11.82 -29.74
CA VAL A 511 32.48 12.79 -28.67
C VAL A 511 31.20 13.40 -28.10
N GLN A 512 30.24 13.75 -28.96
CA GLN A 512 28.94 14.26 -28.54
C GLN A 512 28.14 13.20 -27.79
N CYS A 513 28.11 11.94 -28.26
CA CYS A 513 27.47 10.84 -27.55
C CYS A 513 28.03 10.67 -26.13
N LYS A 514 29.36 10.76 -25.97
CA LYS A 514 30.02 10.71 -24.65
C LYS A 514 29.60 11.88 -23.74
N SER A 515 29.51 13.09 -24.29
CA SER A 515 29.07 14.27 -23.52
C SER A 515 27.59 14.20 -23.14
N LEU A 516 26.73 13.78 -24.07
CA LEU A 516 25.29 13.60 -23.88
C LEU A 516 25.02 12.51 -22.84
N TRP A 517 25.77 11.41 -22.87
CA TRP A 517 25.65 10.34 -21.89
C TRP A 517 26.01 10.81 -20.47
N ARG A 518 27.07 11.62 -20.33
CA ARG A 518 27.43 12.22 -19.03
C ARG A 518 26.36 13.17 -18.52
N GLN A 519 25.84 14.03 -19.39
CA GLN A 519 24.77 14.96 -19.03
C GLN A 519 23.48 14.22 -18.65
N PHE A 520 23.09 13.21 -19.44
CA PHE A 520 21.96 12.34 -19.17
C PHE A 520 22.09 11.63 -17.82
N ASN A 521 23.26 11.06 -17.52
CA ASN A 521 23.50 10.41 -16.23
C ASN A 521 23.37 11.40 -15.06
N ALA A 522 23.94 12.60 -15.17
CA ALA A 522 23.84 13.62 -14.13
C ALA A 522 22.38 14.09 -13.90
N GLU A 523 21.60 14.29 -14.96
CA GLU A 523 20.21 14.74 -14.85
C GLU A 523 19.25 13.64 -14.36
N THR A 524 19.53 12.36 -14.67
CA THR A 524 18.71 11.23 -14.22
C THR A 524 19.12 10.71 -12.85
N GLU A 525 20.34 11.01 -12.38
CA GLU A 525 20.86 10.62 -11.06
C GLU A 525 19.97 11.18 -9.95
N TYR A 526 19.51 12.44 -10.04
CA TYR A 526 18.57 13.01 -9.08
C TYR A 526 17.29 12.17 -8.95
N THR A 527 16.70 11.74 -10.07
CA THR A 527 15.48 10.90 -10.09
C THR A 527 15.72 9.54 -9.45
N VAL A 528 16.90 8.94 -9.69
CA VAL A 528 17.30 7.66 -9.07
C VAL A 528 17.51 7.83 -7.56
N THR A 529 18.22 8.89 -7.13
CA THR A 529 18.42 9.20 -5.71
C THR A 529 17.09 9.48 -5.00
N GLN A 530 16.17 10.18 -5.66
CA GLN A 530 14.83 10.42 -5.14
C GLN A 530 14.07 9.10 -4.92
N ALA A 531 14.11 8.18 -5.89
CA ALA A 531 13.50 6.85 -5.75
C ALA A 531 14.12 6.03 -4.59
N ILE A 532 15.44 6.07 -4.44
CA ILE A 532 16.14 5.42 -3.31
C ILE A 532 15.69 6.02 -1.97
N SER A 533 15.66 7.35 -1.87
CA SER A 533 15.22 8.04 -0.66
C SER A 533 13.76 7.74 -0.31
N ALA A 534 12.87 7.62 -1.31
CA ALA A 534 11.48 7.25 -1.13
C ALA A 534 11.34 5.81 -0.63
N GLN A 535 12.14 4.88 -1.18
CA GLN A 535 12.17 3.49 -0.73
C GLN A 535 12.73 3.36 0.69
N GLU A 536 13.76 4.13 1.04
CA GLU A 536 14.32 4.18 2.40
C GLU A 536 13.34 4.79 3.40
N ALA A 537 12.63 5.86 3.04
CA ALA A 537 11.58 6.45 3.87
C ALA A 537 10.45 5.44 4.14
N TYR A 538 10.03 4.67 3.13
CA TYR A 538 9.05 3.59 3.29
C TYR A 538 9.56 2.45 4.20
N LYS A 539 10.84 2.09 4.11
CA LYS A 539 11.46 1.13 5.03
C LYS A 539 11.55 1.67 6.46
N GLN A 540 11.81 2.96 6.63
CA GLN A 540 11.91 3.61 7.94
C GLN A 540 10.54 3.80 8.61
N SER A 541 9.49 4.16 7.86
CA SER A 541 8.13 4.30 8.40
C SER A 541 7.62 2.99 8.99
N ASN A 542 7.97 1.86 8.37
CA ASN A 542 7.59 0.54 8.87
C ASN A 542 8.40 0.09 10.11
N ASN A 543 9.47 0.80 10.47
CA ASN A 543 10.34 0.51 11.63
C ASN A 543 10.21 1.55 12.75
N TRP A 544 9.21 2.45 12.69
CA TRP A 544 9.09 3.51 13.68
C TRP A 544 8.53 2.98 15.02
N LEU A 545 9.45 2.52 15.88
CA LEU A 545 9.20 2.42 17.32
C LEU A 545 9.12 3.84 17.90
N PRO A 546 8.14 4.16 18.77
CA PRO A 546 8.07 5.48 19.38
C PRO A 546 9.39 5.83 20.08
N PRO A 547 9.78 7.13 20.14
CA PRO A 547 11.04 7.54 20.74
C PRO A 547 11.25 6.93 22.14
N PRO A 548 12.50 6.66 22.58
CA PRO A 548 12.74 5.98 23.86
C PRO A 548 12.10 6.66 25.08
N TRP A 549 11.97 8.00 25.05
CA TRP A 549 11.26 8.75 26.08
C TRP A 549 9.75 8.48 26.09
N ALA A 550 9.13 8.26 24.92
CA ALA A 550 7.73 7.92 24.78
C ALA A 550 7.46 6.47 25.19
N ILE A 551 8.40 5.56 24.94
CA ILE A 551 8.36 4.19 25.47
C ILE A 551 8.42 4.21 27.01
N MET A 552 9.36 4.97 27.59
CA MET A 552 9.45 5.12 29.05
C MET A 552 8.20 5.79 29.64
N ALA A 553 7.64 6.81 28.98
CA ALA A 553 6.40 7.45 29.40
C ALA A 553 5.21 6.47 29.35
N MET A 554 5.08 5.66 28.30
CA MET A 554 4.05 4.63 28.21
C MET A 554 4.21 3.52 29.25
N VAL A 555 5.44 3.16 29.63
CA VAL A 555 5.72 2.17 30.69
C VAL A 555 5.34 2.72 32.07
N VAL A 556 5.58 4.01 32.33
CA VAL A 556 5.31 4.64 33.64
C VAL A 556 3.85 5.03 33.81
N LEU A 557 3.22 5.60 32.77
CA LEU A 557 1.84 6.12 32.84
C LEU A 557 0.79 5.05 32.52
N GLY A 558 1.14 4.03 31.73
CA GLY A 558 0.15 3.17 31.08
C GLY A 558 -0.34 3.77 29.76
N PHE A 559 -0.69 2.90 28.79
CA PHE A 559 -1.06 3.31 27.43
C PHE A 559 -2.35 4.15 27.40
N ASN A 560 -3.31 3.84 28.27
CA ASN A 560 -4.62 4.48 28.29
C ASN A 560 -4.53 5.90 28.86
N GLU A 561 -3.80 6.10 29.97
CA GLU A 561 -3.52 7.41 30.54
C GLU A 561 -2.64 8.28 29.62
N PHE A 562 -1.63 7.70 28.96
CA PHE A 562 -0.79 8.44 28.01
C PHE A 562 -1.59 8.95 26.80
N MET A 563 -2.49 8.13 26.25
CA MET A 563 -3.40 8.55 25.18
C MET A 563 -4.42 9.59 25.65
N LEU A 564 -4.92 9.48 26.88
CA LEU A 564 -5.80 10.49 27.48
C LEU A 564 -5.10 11.85 27.64
N LEU A 565 -3.82 11.83 28.02
CA LEU A 565 -2.98 13.03 28.15
C LEU A 565 -2.70 13.69 26.80
N LEU A 566 -2.41 12.91 25.75
CA LEU A 566 -2.15 13.42 24.39
C LEU A 566 -3.41 13.93 23.68
N ARG A 567 -4.55 13.27 23.89
CA ARG A 567 -5.81 13.58 23.19
C ARG A 567 -6.54 14.78 23.80
N ASN A 568 -6.19 15.18 25.02
CA ASN A 568 -6.87 16.25 25.72
C ASN A 568 -5.96 17.49 25.85
N PRO A 569 -6.15 18.52 25.02
CA PRO A 569 -5.25 19.68 24.93
C PRO A 569 -5.15 20.48 26.23
N LEU A 570 -6.15 20.38 27.12
CA LEU A 570 -6.15 21.04 28.42
C LEU A 570 -5.12 20.46 29.38
N TYR A 571 -4.94 19.14 29.42
CA TYR A 571 -3.94 18.52 30.29
C TYR A 571 -2.52 18.86 29.85
N LEU A 572 -2.26 18.93 28.53
CA LEU A 572 -0.98 19.38 27.99
C LEU A 572 -0.68 20.85 28.35
N MET A 573 -1.68 21.73 28.26
CA MET A 573 -1.55 23.13 28.70
C MET A 573 -1.23 23.23 30.20
N VAL A 574 -1.92 22.45 31.05
CA VAL A 574 -1.66 22.43 32.50
C VAL A 574 -0.24 21.93 32.79
N LEU A 575 0.21 20.88 32.11
CA LEU A 575 1.55 20.31 32.29
C LEU A 575 2.64 21.28 31.80
N PHE A 576 2.39 22.01 30.72
CA PHE A 576 3.26 23.07 30.22
C PHE A 576 3.38 24.24 31.21
N VAL A 577 2.27 24.69 31.78
CA VAL A 577 2.27 25.75 32.81
C VAL A 577 2.98 25.28 34.08
N ALA A 578 2.72 24.05 34.53
CA ALA A 578 3.41 23.45 35.68
C ALA A 578 4.93 23.32 35.45
N TYR A 579 5.35 22.95 34.24
CA TYR A 579 6.77 22.93 33.86
C TYR A 579 7.40 24.33 33.91
N LEU A 580 6.74 25.35 33.35
CA LEU A 580 7.23 26.73 33.39
C LEU A 580 7.37 27.26 34.83
N LEU A 581 6.39 26.97 35.70
CA LEU A 581 6.45 27.33 37.12
C LEU A 581 7.56 26.58 37.85
N SER A 582 7.72 25.28 37.59
CA SER A 582 8.78 24.47 38.19
C SER A 582 10.16 24.94 37.74
N LYS A 583 10.33 25.31 36.46
CA LYS A 583 11.56 25.88 35.91
C LYS A 583 11.84 27.26 36.50
N ALA A 584 10.82 28.11 36.66
CA ALA A 584 10.97 29.41 37.30
C ALA A 584 11.39 29.28 38.76
N MET A 585 10.82 28.32 39.51
CA MET A 585 11.27 28.01 40.87
C MET A 585 12.70 27.46 40.89
N TRP A 586 13.06 26.56 39.97
CA TRP A 586 14.40 25.98 39.89
C TRP A 586 15.47 27.07 39.70
N VAL A 587 15.19 28.06 38.83
CA VAL A 587 16.10 29.18 38.57
C VAL A 587 16.14 30.16 39.75
N GLN A 588 15.01 30.46 40.40
CA GLN A 588 14.98 31.38 41.54
C GLN A 588 15.59 30.80 42.82
N MET A 589 15.53 29.48 43.01
CA MET A 589 16.04 28.82 44.22
C MET A 589 17.54 28.52 44.17
N ASP A 590 18.22 28.77 43.05
CA ASP A 590 19.65 28.51 42.82
C ASP A 590 20.11 27.17 43.44
N ILE A 591 19.34 26.13 43.11
CA ILE A 591 19.46 24.79 43.65
C ILE A 591 20.90 24.24 43.55
N PRO A 592 21.64 24.38 42.42
CA PRO A 592 23.01 23.87 42.35
C PRO A 592 24.00 24.58 43.29
N GLY A 593 23.79 25.86 43.63
CA GLY A 593 24.62 26.59 44.60
C GLY A 593 24.37 26.15 46.04
N GLN A 594 23.12 25.84 46.40
CA GLN A 594 22.71 25.43 47.75
C GLN A 594 23.17 24.02 48.13
N PHE A 595 23.31 23.12 47.15
CA PHE A 595 23.78 21.75 47.38
C PHE A 595 25.31 21.61 47.52
N GLN A 596 26.08 22.69 47.33
CA GLN A 596 27.53 22.68 47.56
C GLN A 596 27.92 22.52 49.04
N HIS A 597 27.02 22.84 49.98
CA HIS A 597 27.27 22.76 51.43
C HIS A 597 26.75 21.47 52.10
N GLY A 598 26.42 20.44 51.31
CA GLY A 598 25.96 19.14 51.80
C GLY A 598 24.43 18.96 51.74
N THR A 599 24.00 17.72 51.54
CA THR A 599 22.61 17.35 51.19
C THR A 599 21.58 17.72 52.26
N LEU A 600 21.95 17.64 53.55
CA LEU A 600 21.05 17.96 54.66
C LEU A 600 20.80 19.48 54.81
N ALA A 601 21.86 20.28 54.65
CA ALA A 601 21.78 21.75 54.72
C ALA A 601 21.02 22.33 53.51
N GLY A 602 21.24 21.76 52.32
CA GLY A 602 20.49 22.11 51.11
C GLY A 602 18.98 21.86 51.27
N LEU A 603 18.58 20.69 51.78
CA LEU A 603 17.16 20.35 51.95
C LEU A 603 16.43 21.24 52.98
N ILE A 604 17.09 21.62 54.08
CA ILE A 604 16.52 22.51 55.10
C ILE A 604 16.41 23.96 54.58
N SER A 605 17.42 24.43 53.84
CA SER A 605 17.39 25.75 53.20
C SER A 605 16.27 25.85 52.16
N ILE A 606 16.15 24.83 51.31
CA ILE A 606 15.11 24.73 50.27
C ILE A 606 13.72 24.72 50.91
N SER A 607 13.48 23.91 51.95
CA SER A 607 12.15 23.84 52.58
C SER A 607 11.74 25.16 53.25
N SER A 608 12.69 25.86 53.89
CA SER A 608 12.43 27.15 54.53
C SER A 608 12.14 28.30 53.55
N ARG A 609 12.69 28.24 52.33
CA ARG A 609 12.51 29.27 51.28
C ARG A 609 11.44 28.94 50.26
N PHE A 610 10.99 27.69 50.19
CA PHE A 610 9.98 27.24 49.23
C PHE A 610 8.66 28.02 49.38
N LEU A 611 8.07 28.02 50.58
CA LEU A 611 6.78 28.69 50.84
C LEU A 611 6.81 30.22 50.58
N PRO A 612 7.80 30.97 51.09
CA PRO A 612 7.92 32.41 50.80
C PRO A 612 8.04 32.72 49.31
N THR A 613 8.79 31.91 48.57
CA THR A 613 9.04 32.13 47.14
C THR A 613 7.79 31.81 46.30
N VAL A 614 7.07 30.72 46.61
CA VAL A 614 5.77 30.39 45.99
C VAL A 614 4.77 31.52 46.22
N MET A 615 4.70 32.04 47.45
CA MET A 615 3.76 33.10 47.78
C MET A 615 4.10 34.42 47.09
N ASN A 616 5.40 34.72 46.89
CA ASN A 616 5.85 35.90 46.16
C ASN A 616 5.60 35.79 44.64
N LEU A 617 5.73 34.59 44.08
CA LEU A 617 5.44 34.30 42.66
C LEU A 617 3.93 34.38 42.37
N LEU A 618 3.10 33.78 43.24
CA LEU A 618 1.64 33.87 43.15
C LEU A 618 1.15 35.30 43.33
N LYS A 619 1.78 36.07 44.24
CA LYS A 619 1.45 37.47 44.46
C LYS A 619 1.83 38.34 43.25
N ARG A 620 3.01 38.16 42.67
CA ARG A 620 3.40 38.84 41.41
C ARG A 620 2.47 38.48 40.25
N LEU A 621 2.12 37.21 40.09
CA LEU A 621 1.21 36.77 39.02
C LEU A 621 -0.21 37.31 39.22
N ALA A 622 -0.68 37.44 40.47
CA ALA A 622 -1.97 38.04 40.79
C ALA A 622 -1.98 39.57 40.57
N GLU A 623 -0.87 40.25 40.91
CA GLU A 623 -0.68 41.69 40.69
C GLU A 623 -0.58 42.02 39.18
N GLU A 624 0.00 41.14 38.37
CA GLU A 624 0.14 41.33 36.92
C GLU A 624 -1.14 40.94 36.14
N ALA A 625 -2.02 40.12 36.73
CA ALA A 625 -3.35 39.79 36.22
C ALA A 625 -4.44 40.83 36.56
N GLN A 626 -4.22 41.65 37.60
CA GLN A 626 -5.08 42.78 38.01
C GLN A 626 -4.43 44.10 37.60
N GLY A 627 -4.30 44.36 36.30
CA GLY A 627 -3.57 45.54 35.83
C GLY A 627 -4.15 46.88 36.34
N HIS A 628 -3.28 47.89 36.53
CA HIS A 628 -3.43 49.23 35.92
C HIS A 628 -2.26 50.21 36.19
N GLN A 629 -1.98 51.00 35.13
CA GLN A 629 -1.59 52.42 35.03
C GLN A 629 -0.19 52.93 35.42
N THR A 630 0.43 53.58 34.42
CA THR A 630 1.63 54.43 34.40
C THR A 630 1.42 55.78 35.11
N PRO A 631 2.51 56.45 35.55
CA PRO A 631 2.82 57.79 35.02
C PRO A 631 4.31 58.09 34.72
N ASP A 632 4.52 59.20 34.00
CA ASP A 632 5.61 59.58 33.07
C ASP A 632 7.01 60.01 33.58
N ALA A 633 8.02 59.62 32.78
CA ALA A 633 9.23 60.28 32.22
C ALA A 633 10.25 61.08 33.09
N PRO A 634 11.57 60.95 32.76
CA PRO A 634 12.12 61.86 31.73
C PRO A 634 13.04 61.22 30.66
N ARG A 635 13.06 61.93 29.52
CA ARG A 635 13.74 61.76 28.22
C ARG A 635 15.15 61.14 28.22
N GLN A 636 15.37 60.19 27.29
CA GLN A 636 16.52 60.19 26.37
C GLN A 636 16.23 59.41 25.07
N GLN A 637 16.94 59.79 24.02
CA GLN A 637 16.58 59.74 22.60
C GLN A 637 16.59 58.35 21.93
N SER A 638 15.75 58.25 20.90
CA SER A 638 15.42 57.14 20.00
C SER A 638 16.59 56.41 19.32
N PRO A 639 16.53 55.07 19.13
CA PRO A 639 17.32 54.37 18.14
C PRO A 639 16.54 54.01 16.88
N LEU A 640 17.30 54.08 15.80
CA LEU A 640 16.98 53.85 14.39
C LEU A 640 16.41 52.46 14.09
N ALA A 641 15.51 52.45 13.12
CA ALA A 641 15.05 51.30 12.38
C ALA A 641 16.22 50.52 11.75
N PHE A 642 16.24 49.20 11.95
CA PHE A 642 17.10 48.31 11.17
C PHE A 642 16.37 47.93 9.88
N GLN A 643 16.88 48.49 8.79
CA GLN A 643 16.54 48.21 7.40
C GLN A 643 16.92 46.76 7.05
N SER A 644 15.95 46.01 6.53
CA SER A 644 16.24 44.87 5.66
C SER A 644 16.52 45.40 4.25
N PHE A 645 17.64 44.96 3.69
CA PHE A 645 18.17 45.39 2.40
C PHE A 645 17.19 45.11 1.25
N LYS A 646 16.84 46.17 0.52
CA LYS A 646 16.38 46.13 -0.86
C LYS A 646 17.55 45.73 -1.76
N ASN A 647 17.28 44.89 -2.76
CA ASN A 647 17.86 45.09 -4.08
C ASN A 647 16.72 45.41 -5.05
N GLN A 648 16.72 46.65 -5.53
CA GLN A 648 15.88 47.16 -6.59
C GLN A 648 16.82 47.39 -7.78
N ASN A 649 16.45 46.96 -8.98
CA ASN A 649 16.81 47.73 -10.18
C ASN A 649 15.55 47.91 -11.02
N ASN A 650 15.23 49.18 -11.23
CA ASN A 650 14.12 49.73 -11.99
C ASN A 650 14.30 49.49 -13.50
N LEU A 651 13.17 49.45 -14.22
CA LEU A 651 12.84 50.35 -15.35
C LEU A 651 11.34 50.22 -15.68
N ASN A 652 10.60 51.32 -15.47
CA ASN A 652 9.24 51.61 -15.97
C ASN A 652 9.32 52.25 -17.39
N PRO A 653 8.23 52.68 -18.08
CA PRO A 653 6.77 52.52 -17.88
C PRO A 653 6.07 51.99 -19.18
N THR A 654 4.77 51.67 -19.30
CA THR A 654 3.62 52.59 -19.37
C THR A 654 2.37 51.78 -19.76
N SER A 655 1.26 51.89 -19.02
CA SER A 655 -0.09 52.20 -19.54
C SER A 655 -1.19 51.87 -18.50
N THR A 656 -2.04 52.87 -18.32
CA THR A 656 -3.19 53.06 -17.44
C THR A 656 -4.45 52.37 -18.00
N ILE A 657 -5.34 51.75 -17.21
CA ILE A 657 -6.65 52.25 -16.67
C ILE A 657 -7.44 51.02 -16.12
N PRO A 658 -8.39 51.16 -15.16
CA PRO A 658 -8.60 50.22 -14.04
C PRO A 658 -9.99 49.54 -13.95
N GLU A 659 -10.19 48.84 -12.81
CA GLU A 659 -11.46 48.35 -12.19
C GLU A 659 -12.13 47.14 -12.88
N SER A 660 -12.61 46.09 -12.19
CA SER A 660 -13.44 46.09 -10.99
C SER A 660 -13.37 44.79 -10.15
N SER A 661 -13.74 44.97 -8.89
CA SER A 661 -13.91 44.14 -7.70
C SER A 661 -14.89 42.94 -7.72
N VAL A 662 -14.83 42.20 -6.59
CA VAL A 662 -15.84 41.33 -5.91
C VAL A 662 -15.50 39.82 -6.00
N SER A 663 -14.82 39.25 -4.99
CA SER A 663 -15.37 38.55 -3.77
C SER A 663 -16.22 37.33 -4.15
N SER A 664 -15.90 36.09 -3.74
CA SER A 664 -16.11 35.62 -2.37
C SER A 664 -15.39 34.30 -2.05
N ASN A 665 -14.95 34.20 -0.79
CA ASN A 665 -14.50 33.00 -0.08
C ASN A 665 -15.58 31.89 -0.03
N ILE A 666 -15.19 30.63 -0.24
CA ILE A 666 -15.73 29.46 0.49
C ILE A 666 -14.58 28.50 0.78
N SER A 667 -14.38 28.25 2.07
CA SER A 667 -13.48 27.27 2.67
C SER A 667 -14.06 25.86 2.58
N THR A 668 -13.28 24.89 2.11
CA THR A 668 -13.57 23.46 2.28
C THR A 668 -12.50 22.82 3.14
N SER A 669 -12.96 22.22 4.24
CA SER A 669 -12.22 21.44 5.23
C SER A 669 -11.70 20.13 4.64
N ASP A 670 -10.40 19.92 4.80
CA ASP A 670 -9.64 18.74 4.38
C ASP A 670 -9.80 17.62 5.43
N VAL A 671 -10.35 16.47 5.03
CA VAL A 671 -10.40 15.24 5.85
C VAL A 671 -9.54 14.21 5.15
N GLY A 672 -8.31 14.04 5.64
CA GLY A 672 -7.41 12.98 5.22
C GLY A 672 -7.90 11.61 5.69
N ILE A 673 -8.08 10.69 4.74
CA ILE A 673 -8.29 9.26 5.00
C ILE A 673 -7.01 8.53 4.57
N GLU A 674 -6.26 8.03 5.55
CA GLU A 674 -5.12 7.15 5.36
C GLU A 674 -5.58 5.76 4.88
N TYR A 675 -5.05 5.32 3.74
CA TYR A 675 -5.23 3.97 3.20
C TYR A 675 -4.23 2.99 3.84
N SER A 676 -4.74 1.93 4.47
CA SER A 676 -3.97 0.72 4.81
C SER A 676 -4.31 -0.38 3.81
N SER A 677 -3.34 -0.80 2.99
CA SER A 677 -3.46 -1.93 2.05
C SER A 677 -3.26 -3.28 2.75
N PRO A 678 -4.04 -4.34 2.44
CA PRO A 678 -3.78 -5.68 2.96
C PRO A 678 -2.79 -6.48 2.09
N ASN A 679 -1.85 -7.16 2.77
CA ASN A 679 -0.88 -8.07 2.18
C ASN A 679 -1.54 -9.38 1.68
N LEU A 680 -1.40 -9.68 0.39
CA LEU A 680 -1.72 -10.97 -0.22
C LEU A 680 -0.53 -11.92 -0.12
N THR A 681 -0.64 -12.92 0.75
CA THR A 681 0.17 -14.15 0.70
C THR A 681 -0.72 -15.35 1.00
N HIS A 682 -1.07 -16.12 -0.03
CA HIS A 682 -1.14 -17.58 0.07
C HIS A 682 -1.19 -18.21 -1.34
N LYS A 683 -0.02 -18.70 -1.77
CA LYS A 683 0.12 -19.72 -2.83
C LYS A 683 -0.50 -21.01 -2.31
N ARG A 684 -1.52 -21.53 -2.98
CA ARG A 684 -2.06 -22.88 -2.75
C ARG A 684 -1.44 -23.82 -3.79
N SER A 685 -0.65 -24.78 -3.33
CA SER A 685 -0.08 -25.86 -4.13
C SER A 685 -1.11 -26.96 -4.35
N THR A 686 -1.59 -27.13 -5.58
CA THR A 686 -2.34 -28.32 -6.00
C THR A 686 -1.37 -29.34 -6.59
N LEU A 687 -1.12 -30.40 -5.83
CA LEU A 687 -0.49 -31.63 -6.30
C LEU A 687 -1.50 -32.37 -7.21
N VAL A 688 -1.19 -32.44 -8.50
CA VAL A 688 -1.86 -33.33 -9.46
C VAL A 688 -1.30 -34.73 -9.25
N ARG A 689 -2.19 -35.68 -8.98
CA ARG A 689 -1.89 -37.11 -8.87
C ARG A 689 -2.20 -37.72 -10.24
N GLU A 690 -1.16 -38.05 -10.99
CA GLU A 690 -1.29 -38.87 -12.20
C GLU A 690 -1.74 -40.28 -11.81
N ALA A 691 -2.84 -40.72 -12.43
CA ALA A 691 -3.25 -42.12 -12.47
C ALA A 691 -3.06 -42.60 -13.91
N GLN A 692 -2.13 -43.54 -14.08
CA GLN A 692 -2.07 -44.40 -15.25
C GLN A 692 -3.31 -45.31 -15.28
N ILE A 693 -3.85 -45.56 -16.48
CA ILE A 693 -4.04 -46.89 -17.10
C ILE A 693 -5.18 -46.83 -18.14
N SER A 694 -4.83 -47.33 -19.35
CA SER A 694 -5.59 -47.62 -20.58
C SER A 694 -5.57 -46.56 -21.66
#